data_AF-A0A1G2YEI1-F1
#
_entry.id   AF-A0A1G2YEI1-F1
#
_cell.length_a   1.000
_cell.length_b   1.000
_cell.length_c   1.000
_cell.angle_alpha   90.00
_cell.angle_beta   90.00
_cell.angle_gamma   90.00
#
_symmetry.space_group_name_H-M   'P 1'
#
loop_
_entity.id
_entity.type
_entity.pdbx_description
1 polymer ?
#
loop_
_entity_poly.entity_id
_entity_poly.type
_entity_poly.pdbx_seq_one_letter_code
_entity_poly.pdbx_strand_id
1 'polypeptide(L)'
;MKLVISIPILFLAMLFLLPGNATAYEGDIEGLGGDTHNYLAYDVFAVDSLKPYFNELIRYGNNTNYTYSNWAKHSNWEPDPQHGWGYIFSGNLYNFDLNNNGTGWNLLRGGTTTNEFTFGALLHGLADSAVPAVHDPVAWEYEDAHDYWESEAVDIVPNYTDKPAPTEYLQGNLETRQDALEALKIAYVASYQNWWNNVPPYPSLTELQYTAAKTMQIAADASLKQYFDNLNLLAPSNVIADWTFDEGDSTTYGSDHQYIYTHRGSTNANLVRGWTHGADMYDGTWDSGYDRTGAWHGKLLSENSGGQTYCKSFNWTGYEGQKCLPSGSYSFEFIINPDTIPSTAAENSDNPPTLMHVYDRNNTTTAKIIVRSFYKENIGGSLHDYIIVGVRANNNTWPCLGVDLTNAGFPVAAGKWYYIAIDYYQPLSRLKMMVRNLATGQELEQSITCPPLMQFSTNSEPMLLIGGESDDSDLRPFDGKIDRVRICNNAVGGSERLYNDTTIAYWKFNENTGQLSQNTSGSSSADLQFGSTTSADSYDPTWTTGLYNYAIKGKKYTVSNKAIYAKDTGWTLRDKEKMSPGNSYSIETIVNPTSYATSGTWNNVNPMGLVKYKDSATGGKTMYNIQTFTDNDLHRKVRFYGEHADGTYTDYIFDPQAAGLTINTGTWYYIAAIYTDNDGTGTLELIVRNMSTGSMVSGSTTSKRLAGVTTTPSTTFLVGSEYTTSSGRCFDGKIDEVRISNRALSNAYRLYSISH
;
A
#
# COMPACT_ATOMS: atom_id res chain seq x y z
N MET A 1 87.84 10.57 -16.53
CA MET A 1 87.92 10.75 -18.00
C MET A 1 86.68 10.06 -18.59
N LYS A 2 85.90 10.83 -19.37
CA LYS A 2 84.58 10.62 -20.04
C LYS A 2 84.09 9.16 -20.20
N LEU A 3 82.82 8.82 -19.95
CA LEU A 3 81.65 9.21 -20.77
C LEU A 3 80.30 9.10 -19.99
N VAL A 4 79.33 9.90 -20.41
CA VAL A 4 77.98 10.18 -19.88
C VAL A 4 76.92 9.25 -20.50
N ILE A 5 75.74 9.17 -19.84
CA ILE A 5 74.35 8.85 -20.29
C ILE A 5 73.76 7.66 -19.49
N SER A 6 72.62 7.71 -18.78
CA SER A 6 71.63 8.75 -18.42
C SER A 6 70.79 8.25 -17.22
N ILE A 7 70.31 9.20 -16.39
CA ILE A 7 69.65 9.02 -15.10
C ILE A 7 68.11 9.10 -15.22
N PRO A 8 67.43 8.13 -15.86
CA PRO A 8 66.05 7.83 -15.43
C PRO A 8 65.84 6.38 -14.96
N ILE A 9 66.80 5.47 -15.15
CA ILE A 9 66.63 4.05 -14.82
C ILE A 9 66.86 3.76 -13.31
N LEU A 10 67.52 4.68 -12.58
CA LEU A 10 67.76 4.50 -11.14
C LEU A 10 66.58 4.91 -10.23
N PHE A 11 65.53 5.55 -10.76
CA PHE A 11 64.34 5.90 -9.97
C PHE A 11 63.24 4.82 -10.05
N LEU A 12 63.33 3.87 -11.00
CA LEU A 12 62.36 2.79 -11.17
C LEU A 12 62.76 1.48 -10.45
N ALA A 13 64.03 1.30 -10.12
CA ALA A 13 64.54 0.07 -9.50
C ALA A 13 64.57 0.09 -7.95
N MET A 14 64.28 1.23 -7.32
CA MET A 14 64.19 1.34 -5.85
C MET A 14 62.76 1.25 -5.30
N LEU A 15 61.73 1.16 -6.15
CA LEU A 15 60.33 1.02 -5.72
C LEU A 15 59.85 -0.45 -5.57
N PHE A 16 60.69 -1.44 -5.89
CA PHE A 16 60.30 -2.86 -5.96
C PHE A 16 60.93 -3.79 -4.91
N LEU A 17 61.59 -3.26 -3.86
CA LEU A 17 62.31 -4.11 -2.89
C LEU A 17 61.99 -3.80 -1.41
N LEU A 18 60.74 -3.47 -1.07
CA LEU A 18 60.23 -3.57 0.30
C LEU A 18 58.85 -4.25 0.32
N PRO A 19 58.59 -5.13 1.31
CA PRO A 19 57.37 -5.93 1.38
C PRO A 19 56.21 -5.08 1.91
N GLY A 20 55.07 -5.16 1.24
CA GLY A 20 53.87 -4.41 1.61
C GLY A 20 53.37 -3.57 0.45
N ASN A 21 52.62 -4.24 -0.43
CA ASN A 21 51.53 -3.71 -1.25
C ASN A 21 50.98 -4.91 -2.01
N ALA A 22 50.07 -5.64 -1.39
CA ALA A 22 49.09 -6.40 -2.17
C ALA A 22 48.27 -5.35 -2.91
N THR A 23 48.66 -5.06 -4.14
CA THR A 23 47.73 -4.51 -5.11
C THR A 23 46.70 -5.61 -5.31
N ALA A 24 45.50 -5.41 -4.78
CA ALA A 24 44.33 -6.17 -5.17
C ALA A 24 44.35 -6.31 -6.69
N TYR A 25 44.40 -7.55 -7.16
CA TYR A 25 44.32 -7.83 -8.58
C TYR A 25 42.86 -7.59 -8.98
N GLU A 26 42.53 -6.33 -9.27
CA GLU A 26 41.27 -5.94 -9.90
C GLU A 26 41.22 -6.52 -11.31
N GLY A 27 40.80 -7.78 -11.39
CA GLY A 27 40.32 -8.44 -12.58
C GLY A 27 38.85 -8.13 -12.79
N ASP A 28 38.54 -6.86 -13.05
CA ASP A 28 37.24 -6.44 -13.60
C ASP A 28 37.19 -6.97 -15.05
N ILE A 29 36.87 -8.25 -15.23
CA ILE A 29 36.48 -8.79 -16.53
C ILE A 29 35.00 -8.44 -16.71
N GLU A 30 34.77 -7.19 -17.13
CA GLU A 30 33.60 -6.84 -17.92
C GLU A 30 33.61 -7.73 -19.17
N GLY A 31 32.99 -8.90 -19.08
CA GLY A 31 33.00 -9.85 -20.18
C GLY A 31 32.36 -11.19 -19.89
N LEU A 32 32.78 -11.94 -18.87
CA LEU A 32 32.44 -13.38 -18.78
C LEU A 32 32.39 -14.03 -17.38
N GLY A 33 32.50 -13.31 -16.26
CA GLY A 33 32.59 -13.97 -14.92
C GLY A 33 31.75 -13.38 -13.77
N GLY A 34 31.06 -12.26 -13.97
CA GLY A 34 30.43 -11.52 -12.87
C GLY A 34 28.92 -11.64 -12.78
N ASP A 35 28.28 -12.72 -13.23
CA ASP A 35 26.80 -12.81 -13.35
C ASP A 35 26.16 -13.90 -12.47
N THR A 36 26.94 -14.67 -11.72
CA THR A 36 26.44 -15.83 -10.98
C THR A 36 25.57 -15.43 -9.78
N HIS A 37 26.00 -14.51 -8.92
CA HIS A 37 25.18 -14.03 -7.79
C HIS A 37 23.92 -13.30 -8.27
N ASN A 38 23.97 -12.68 -9.44
CA ASN A 38 22.83 -12.05 -10.11
C ASN A 38 21.80 -13.11 -10.56
N TYR A 39 22.22 -14.20 -11.23
CA TYR A 39 21.34 -15.31 -11.57
C TYR A 39 20.73 -15.99 -10.34
N LEU A 40 21.55 -16.23 -9.31
CA LEU A 40 21.11 -16.83 -8.07
C LEU A 40 20.13 -15.94 -7.28
N ALA A 41 20.28 -14.61 -7.36
CA ALA A 41 19.31 -13.68 -6.80
C ALA A 41 17.94 -13.80 -7.48
N TYR A 42 17.88 -14.03 -8.79
CA TYR A 42 16.60 -14.29 -9.48
C TYR A 42 15.95 -15.61 -9.03
N ASP A 43 16.74 -16.64 -8.75
CA ASP A 43 16.22 -17.88 -8.17
C ASP A 43 15.64 -17.65 -6.77
N VAL A 44 16.25 -16.77 -5.96
CA VAL A 44 15.69 -16.33 -4.68
C VAL A 44 14.39 -15.53 -4.87
N PHE A 45 14.31 -14.65 -5.89
CA PHE A 45 13.08 -13.90 -6.20
C PHE A 45 11.95 -14.78 -6.72
N ALA A 46 12.28 -15.93 -7.33
CA ALA A 46 11.30 -16.91 -7.77
C ALA A 46 10.67 -17.71 -6.62
N VAL A 47 11.24 -17.65 -5.39
CA VAL A 47 10.69 -18.32 -4.21
C VAL A 47 9.34 -17.69 -3.83
N ASP A 48 8.26 -18.42 -4.05
CA ASP A 48 6.90 -17.93 -3.88
C ASP A 48 6.61 -17.39 -2.47
N SER A 49 7.14 -18.04 -1.42
CA SER A 49 6.96 -17.64 -0.02
C SER A 49 7.65 -16.33 0.38
N LEU A 50 8.59 -15.85 -0.45
CA LEU A 50 9.31 -14.60 -0.23
C LEU A 50 8.74 -13.43 -1.06
N LYS A 51 7.95 -13.71 -2.09
CA LYS A 51 7.33 -12.69 -2.96
C LYS A 51 6.59 -11.58 -2.19
N PRO A 52 5.79 -11.85 -1.14
CA PRO A 52 5.13 -10.77 -0.40
C PRO A 52 6.12 -9.77 0.22
N TYR A 53 7.27 -10.26 0.71
CA TYR A 53 8.31 -9.41 1.30
C TYR A 53 9.03 -8.57 0.25
N PHE A 54 9.37 -9.18 -0.90
CA PHE A 54 10.00 -8.44 -2.00
C PHE A 54 9.07 -7.39 -2.58
N ASN A 55 7.80 -7.72 -2.79
CA ASN A 55 6.79 -6.76 -3.24
C ASN A 55 6.65 -5.60 -2.24
N GLU A 56 6.67 -5.89 -0.94
CA GLU A 56 6.59 -4.87 0.10
C GLU A 56 7.85 -3.98 0.13
N LEU A 57 9.05 -4.54 -0.05
CA LEU A 57 10.30 -3.79 -0.20
C LEU A 57 10.31 -2.88 -1.44
N ILE A 58 9.86 -3.40 -2.59
CA ILE A 58 9.70 -2.61 -3.84
C ILE A 58 8.73 -1.44 -3.57
N ARG A 59 7.62 -1.72 -2.88
CA ARG A 59 6.60 -0.72 -2.51
C ARG A 59 7.14 0.34 -1.54
N TYR A 60 7.94 -0.05 -0.54
CA TYR A 60 8.55 0.88 0.41
C TYR A 60 9.63 1.76 -0.22
N GLY A 61 10.42 1.22 -1.15
CA GLY A 61 11.51 1.92 -1.82
C GLY A 61 11.06 3.07 -2.74
N ASN A 62 9.80 3.02 -3.23
CA ASN A 62 9.12 4.06 -4.00
C ASN A 62 9.97 4.70 -5.14
N ASN A 63 10.93 3.97 -5.68
CA ASN A 63 11.92 4.44 -6.65
C ASN A 63 12.15 3.32 -7.69
N THR A 64 12.32 3.71 -8.96
CA THR A 64 12.76 2.83 -10.07
C THR A 64 14.07 2.09 -9.78
N ASN A 65 14.78 2.47 -8.71
CA ASN A 65 15.99 1.81 -8.27
C ASN A 65 15.75 0.52 -7.44
N TYR A 66 14.60 0.35 -6.78
CA TYR A 66 14.24 -0.87 -6.04
C TYR A 66 13.48 -1.84 -6.94
N THR A 67 14.22 -2.47 -7.86
CA THR A 67 13.69 -3.51 -8.75
C THR A 67 14.46 -4.80 -8.52
N TYR A 68 13.83 -5.94 -8.83
CA TYR A 68 14.51 -7.24 -8.86
C TYR A 68 15.83 -7.16 -9.65
N SER A 69 15.81 -6.46 -10.80
CA SER A 69 16.99 -6.31 -11.65
C SER A 69 18.12 -5.52 -10.98
N ASN A 70 17.81 -4.48 -10.21
CA ASN A 70 18.86 -3.73 -9.53
C ASN A 70 19.37 -4.45 -8.29
N TRP A 71 18.51 -5.10 -7.51
CA TRP A 71 18.96 -5.92 -6.38
C TRP A 71 19.84 -7.09 -6.84
N ALA A 72 19.50 -7.73 -7.96
CA ALA A 72 20.33 -8.78 -8.55
C ALA A 72 21.66 -8.23 -9.08
N LYS A 73 21.70 -7.00 -9.62
CA LYS A 73 22.99 -6.36 -9.96
C LYS A 73 23.85 -6.08 -8.74
N HIS A 74 23.22 -5.70 -7.62
CA HIS A 74 23.93 -5.42 -6.38
C HIS A 74 24.32 -6.68 -5.59
N SER A 75 23.81 -7.87 -5.93
CA SER A 75 24.26 -9.13 -5.32
C SER A 75 25.62 -9.60 -5.85
N ASN A 76 26.08 -9.06 -6.97
CA ASN A 76 27.45 -9.25 -7.46
C ASN A 76 28.45 -8.27 -6.83
N TRP A 77 27.97 -7.32 -6.02
CA TRP A 77 28.89 -6.45 -5.30
C TRP A 77 29.38 -7.23 -4.10
N GLU A 78 30.69 -7.42 -3.98
CA GLU A 78 31.37 -7.93 -2.79
C GLU A 78 31.52 -6.78 -1.77
N PRO A 79 30.62 -6.63 -0.78
CA PRO A 79 31.10 -6.34 0.55
C PRO A 79 31.54 -7.67 1.09
N ASP A 80 32.84 -7.91 1.16
CA ASP A 80 33.34 -9.02 1.93
C ASP A 80 33.43 -8.52 3.38
N PRO A 81 32.40 -8.65 4.25
CA PRO A 81 32.65 -8.49 5.66
C PRO A 81 33.58 -9.67 5.99
N GLN A 82 34.81 -9.36 6.39
CA GLN A 82 35.82 -10.29 6.93
C GLN A 82 35.35 -11.08 8.18
N HIS A 83 34.03 -11.19 8.40
CA HIS A 83 33.35 -11.89 9.45
C HIS A 83 32.19 -12.68 8.82
N GLY A 84 32.47 -13.92 8.40
CA GLY A 84 31.47 -14.84 7.87
C GLY A 84 30.34 -15.19 8.85
N TRP A 85 29.52 -16.17 8.44
CA TRP A 85 28.36 -16.84 9.09
C TRP A 85 28.05 -16.63 10.59
N GLY A 86 29.06 -16.50 11.47
CA GLY A 86 28.85 -16.18 12.89
C GLY A 86 28.04 -14.89 13.10
N TYR A 87 28.00 -13.98 12.13
CA TYR A 87 27.25 -12.73 12.22
C TYR A 87 25.74 -12.86 11.91
N ILE A 88 25.36 -13.70 10.93
CA ILE A 88 23.95 -13.88 10.50
C ILE A 88 23.17 -14.76 11.49
N PHE A 89 23.80 -15.78 12.07
CA PHE A 89 23.13 -16.78 12.93
C PHE A 89 23.25 -16.51 14.44
N SER A 90 24.01 -15.49 14.88
CA SER A 90 24.16 -15.16 16.31
C SER A 90 23.00 -14.35 16.91
N GLY A 91 21.89 -14.17 16.18
CA GLY A 91 20.77 -13.33 16.63
C GLY A 91 21.06 -11.83 16.58
N ASN A 92 22.21 -11.43 16.03
CA ASN A 92 22.67 -10.04 15.93
C ASN A 92 22.46 -9.42 14.54
N LEU A 93 21.46 -9.87 13.78
CA LEU A 93 21.04 -9.18 12.54
C LEU A 93 20.61 -7.73 12.77
N TYR A 94 20.31 -7.34 14.02
CA TYR A 94 20.06 -5.96 14.44
C TYR A 94 21.27 -5.02 14.29
N ASN A 95 22.50 -5.54 14.15
CA ASN A 95 23.71 -4.73 13.99
C ASN A 95 24.08 -4.42 12.53
N PHE A 96 23.23 -4.78 11.55
CA PHE A 96 23.18 -4.01 10.31
C PHE A 96 22.56 -2.64 10.64
N ASP A 97 23.34 -1.75 11.25
CA ASP A 97 22.95 -0.37 11.49
C ASP A 97 22.90 0.36 10.14
N LEU A 98 21.75 0.22 9.47
CA LEU A 98 21.37 0.76 8.16
C LEU A 98 21.51 2.30 8.05
N ASN A 99 21.85 2.99 9.14
CA ASN A 99 21.94 4.45 9.22
C ASN A 99 23.36 4.98 9.48
N ASN A 100 24.37 4.14 9.74
CA ASN A 100 25.68 4.65 10.11
C ASN A 100 26.56 4.93 8.89
N ASN A 101 26.30 6.07 8.24
CA ASN A 101 27.11 6.66 7.15
C ASN A 101 28.54 7.09 7.58
N GLY A 102 29.05 6.61 8.72
CA GLY A 102 30.29 7.10 9.33
C GLY A 102 31.58 6.75 8.60
N THR A 103 31.58 5.78 7.67
CA THR A 103 32.82 5.26 7.04
C THR A 103 33.04 5.70 5.59
N GLY A 104 32.09 6.42 4.96
CA GLY A 104 32.25 6.93 3.59
C GLY A 104 32.27 5.87 2.47
N TRP A 105 32.05 4.60 2.79
CA TRP A 105 32.14 3.46 1.85
C TRP A 105 31.04 3.47 0.77
N ASN A 106 29.81 3.90 1.08
CA ASN A 106 28.67 3.90 0.15
C ASN A 106 28.80 4.90 -1.02
N LEU A 107 29.59 5.97 -0.86
CA LEU A 107 29.64 7.08 -1.83
C LEU A 107 30.58 6.82 -3.03
N LEU A 108 31.52 5.87 -2.90
CA LEU A 108 32.55 5.61 -3.93
C LEU A 108 32.15 4.53 -4.94
N ARG A 109 31.16 3.68 -4.64
CA ARG A 109 30.72 2.55 -5.50
C ARG A 109 29.33 2.73 -6.14
N GLY A 110 28.77 3.94 -6.12
CA GLY A 110 27.54 4.27 -6.88
C GLY A 110 26.21 3.79 -6.28
N GLY A 111 26.19 3.28 -5.04
CA GLY A 111 24.95 2.99 -4.32
C GLY A 111 24.23 4.29 -3.93
N THR A 112 23.03 4.51 -4.45
CA THR A 112 22.32 5.78 -4.24
C THR A 112 21.62 5.88 -2.89
N THR A 113 21.44 4.76 -2.18
CA THR A 113 20.86 4.71 -0.83
C THR A 113 21.47 3.57 0.01
N THR A 114 21.54 3.73 1.34
CA THR A 114 22.07 2.74 2.30
C THR A 114 21.33 1.39 2.29
N ASN A 115 20.07 1.37 1.86
CA ASN A 115 19.22 0.18 1.89
C ASN A 115 19.40 -0.73 0.67
N GLU A 116 19.73 -0.18 -0.51
CA GLU A 116 19.99 -0.95 -1.75
C GLU A 116 21.24 -1.83 -1.61
N PHE A 117 22.32 -1.25 -1.08
CA PHE A 117 23.60 -1.93 -0.85
C PHE A 117 23.45 -3.07 0.18
N THR A 118 22.69 -2.83 1.24
CA THR A 118 22.53 -3.79 2.33
C THR A 118 21.73 -5.02 1.91
N PHE A 119 20.72 -4.85 1.06
CA PHE A 119 19.94 -5.98 0.55
C PHE A 119 20.70 -6.78 -0.52
N GLY A 120 21.45 -6.10 -1.40
CA GLY A 120 22.38 -6.76 -2.32
C GLY A 120 23.42 -7.61 -1.58
N ALA A 121 24.03 -7.07 -0.52
CA ALA A 121 24.98 -7.76 0.35
C ALA A 121 24.39 -9.01 1.03
N LEU A 122 23.12 -8.96 1.42
CA LEU A 122 22.41 -10.09 2.02
C LEU A 122 22.17 -11.20 0.98
N LEU A 123 21.81 -10.84 -0.25
CA LEU A 123 21.66 -11.78 -1.36
C LEU A 123 23.01 -12.39 -1.77
N HIS A 124 24.07 -11.59 -1.73
CA HIS A 124 25.46 -12.03 -1.96
C HIS A 124 25.86 -13.11 -0.94
N GLY A 125 25.77 -12.80 0.36
CA GLY A 125 26.09 -13.78 1.41
C GLY A 125 25.21 -15.04 1.38
N LEU A 126 23.98 -14.97 0.84
CA LEU A 126 23.15 -16.15 0.59
C LEU A 126 23.63 -16.98 -0.60
N ALA A 127 24.16 -16.36 -1.65
CA ALA A 127 24.78 -17.06 -2.77
C ALA A 127 26.07 -17.77 -2.35
N ASP A 128 26.94 -17.10 -1.59
CA ASP A 128 28.16 -17.72 -1.05
C ASP A 128 27.79 -18.87 -0.12
N SER A 129 26.65 -18.76 0.58
CA SER A 129 26.17 -19.78 1.50
C SER A 129 25.78 -21.12 0.85
N ALA A 130 25.55 -21.10 -0.46
CA ALA A 130 25.25 -22.28 -1.27
C ALA A 130 26.49 -23.12 -1.58
N VAL A 131 27.66 -22.49 -1.50
CA VAL A 131 28.96 -23.05 -1.84
C VAL A 131 29.69 -23.35 -0.52
N PRO A 132 29.86 -24.62 -0.15
CA PRO A 132 30.53 -24.94 1.10
C PRO A 132 32.03 -24.67 1.00
N ALA A 133 32.53 -23.66 1.71
CA ALA A 133 33.96 -23.53 2.01
C ALA A 133 34.32 -24.50 3.14
N VAL A 134 35.14 -25.52 2.84
CA VAL A 134 35.70 -26.41 3.87
C VAL A 134 36.94 -25.76 4.46
N HIS A 135 36.77 -24.78 5.35
CA HIS A 135 37.88 -24.25 6.14
C HIS A 135 37.51 -24.32 7.62
N ASP A 136 38.31 -25.08 8.37
CA ASP A 136 38.34 -24.97 9.83
C ASP A 136 38.66 -23.51 10.18
N PRO A 137 37.97 -22.84 11.13
CA PRO A 137 38.07 -21.38 11.35
C PRO A 137 39.44 -20.85 11.80
N VAL A 138 40.50 -21.67 11.78
CA VAL A 138 41.80 -21.32 12.32
C VAL A 138 42.89 -21.96 11.48
N ALA A 139 43.30 -21.29 10.39
CA ALA A 139 44.73 -21.07 10.11
C ALA A 139 44.98 -20.25 8.83
N TRP A 140 44.24 -20.39 7.74
CA TRP A 140 44.64 -19.83 6.43
C TRP A 140 43.54 -18.97 5.81
N GLU A 141 43.29 -17.79 6.40
CA GLU A 141 42.73 -16.63 5.69
C GLU A 141 43.78 -16.12 4.70
N TYR A 142 43.88 -16.80 3.57
CA TYR A 142 44.62 -16.34 2.41
C TYR A 142 43.55 -16.11 1.34
N GLU A 143 43.29 -14.84 1.02
CA GLU A 143 42.27 -14.40 0.03
C GLU A 143 42.33 -15.25 -1.25
N ASP A 144 43.53 -15.58 -1.74
CA ASP A 144 43.70 -16.41 -2.95
C ASP A 144 43.05 -17.80 -2.89
N ALA A 145 42.85 -18.40 -1.71
CA ALA A 145 42.15 -19.68 -1.60
C ALA A 145 40.64 -19.48 -1.72
N HIS A 146 40.09 -18.50 -1.00
CA HIS A 146 38.68 -18.10 -1.08
C HIS A 146 38.30 -17.74 -2.53
N ASP A 147 39.09 -16.87 -3.16
CA ASP A 147 38.90 -16.43 -4.54
C ASP A 147 39.01 -17.62 -5.53
N TYR A 148 39.90 -18.58 -5.25
CA TYR A 148 40.01 -19.80 -6.05
C TYR A 148 38.75 -20.66 -5.95
N TRP A 149 38.22 -20.88 -4.74
CA TRP A 149 36.97 -21.65 -4.54
C TRP A 149 35.75 -20.94 -5.13
N GLU A 150 35.65 -19.62 -4.99
CA GLU A 150 34.59 -18.82 -5.62
C GLU A 150 34.67 -18.86 -7.14
N SER A 151 35.86 -18.71 -7.72
CA SER A 151 36.04 -18.77 -9.18
C SER A 151 35.64 -20.13 -9.79
N GLU A 152 35.92 -21.24 -9.10
CA GLU A 152 35.53 -22.59 -9.54
C GLU A 152 34.03 -22.87 -9.27
N ALA A 153 33.44 -22.28 -8.22
CA ALA A 153 32.00 -22.35 -7.97
C ALA A 153 31.21 -21.54 -8.99
N VAL A 154 31.75 -20.39 -9.43
CA VAL A 154 31.23 -19.56 -10.53
C VAL A 154 31.19 -20.34 -11.85
N ASP A 155 32.08 -21.30 -12.10
CA ASP A 155 32.01 -22.17 -13.29
C ASP A 155 30.91 -23.24 -13.20
N ILE A 156 30.47 -23.56 -11.98
CA ILE A 156 29.45 -24.59 -11.76
C ILE A 156 28.06 -24.03 -11.94
N VAL A 157 27.73 -22.81 -11.54
CA VAL A 157 26.33 -22.33 -11.48
C VAL A 157 25.66 -21.80 -12.78
N PRO A 158 26.33 -21.26 -13.82
CA PRO A 158 25.70 -20.44 -14.88
C PRO A 158 24.70 -21.11 -15.83
N ASN A 159 24.52 -22.44 -15.79
CA ASN A 159 23.74 -23.17 -16.81
C ASN A 159 22.34 -23.64 -16.35
N TYR A 160 21.75 -23.00 -15.33
CA TYR A 160 20.54 -23.51 -14.65
C TYR A 160 19.18 -22.93 -15.12
N THR A 161 19.10 -22.17 -16.21
CA THR A 161 17.90 -21.36 -16.55
C THR A 161 16.60 -22.12 -16.90
N ASP A 162 16.64 -23.44 -17.10
CA ASP A 162 15.54 -24.19 -17.73
C ASP A 162 14.78 -25.16 -16.81
N LYS A 163 15.06 -25.18 -15.49
CA LYS A 163 14.42 -26.13 -14.56
C LYS A 163 13.51 -25.45 -13.53
N PRO A 164 12.31 -26.03 -13.24
CA PRO A 164 11.38 -25.47 -12.27
C PRO A 164 11.95 -25.51 -10.84
N ALA A 165 11.53 -24.53 -10.02
CA ALA A 165 11.91 -24.45 -8.61
C ALA A 165 11.47 -25.72 -7.84
N PRO A 166 12.34 -26.32 -7.00
CA PRO A 166 12.00 -27.46 -6.16
C PRO A 166 11.04 -27.07 -5.02
N THR A 167 9.73 -27.15 -5.28
CA THR A 167 8.68 -26.82 -4.29
C THR A 167 8.56 -27.82 -3.14
N GLU A 168 9.15 -29.02 -3.28
CA GLU A 168 9.09 -30.12 -2.31
C GLU A 168 9.72 -29.83 -0.93
N TYR A 169 10.66 -28.88 -0.85
CA TYR A 169 11.40 -28.57 0.41
C TYR A 169 11.04 -27.22 1.01
N LEU A 170 10.16 -26.46 0.35
CA LEU A 170 9.64 -25.17 0.83
C LEU A 170 8.40 -25.35 1.73
N GLN A 171 8.04 -26.58 2.06
CA GLN A 171 6.89 -26.91 2.91
C GLN A 171 7.34 -27.21 4.35
N GLY A 172 6.49 -26.84 5.32
CA GLY A 172 6.74 -27.11 6.75
C GLY A 172 7.11 -25.86 7.57
N ASN A 173 7.37 -26.07 8.86
CA ASN A 173 7.74 -24.98 9.77
C ASN A 173 9.22 -24.57 9.59
N LEU A 174 9.67 -23.53 10.29
CA LEU A 174 11.05 -23.03 10.17
C LEU A 174 12.10 -24.09 10.55
N GLU A 175 11.89 -24.80 11.66
CA GLU A 175 12.80 -25.84 12.15
C GLU A 175 12.95 -26.98 11.13
N THR A 176 11.85 -27.44 10.55
CA THR A 176 11.86 -28.44 9.47
C THR A 176 12.62 -27.96 8.23
N ARG A 177 12.48 -26.68 7.86
CA ARG A 177 13.22 -26.09 6.73
C ARG A 177 14.71 -25.95 7.04
N GLN A 178 15.08 -25.63 8.28
CA GLN A 178 16.47 -25.57 8.75
C GLN A 178 17.12 -26.96 8.76
N ASP A 179 16.42 -27.98 9.24
CA ASP A 179 16.89 -29.37 9.20
C ASP A 179 17.07 -29.86 7.76
N ALA A 180 16.12 -29.55 6.87
CA ALA A 180 16.19 -29.87 5.46
C ALA A 180 17.37 -29.17 4.76
N LEU A 181 17.61 -27.90 5.10
CA LEU A 181 18.75 -27.14 4.61
C LEU A 181 20.08 -27.79 5.02
N GLU A 182 20.22 -28.14 6.29
CA GLU A 182 21.45 -28.75 6.81
C GLU A 182 21.70 -30.12 6.15
N ALA A 183 20.66 -30.93 6.02
CA ALA A 183 20.75 -32.22 5.33
C ALA A 183 21.16 -32.07 3.85
N LEU A 184 20.60 -31.09 3.14
CA LEU A 184 20.94 -30.81 1.73
C LEU A 184 22.36 -30.29 1.58
N LYS A 185 22.83 -29.41 2.48
CA LYS A 185 24.22 -28.94 2.49
C LYS A 185 25.19 -30.10 2.65
N ILE A 186 24.98 -30.96 3.65
CA ILE A 186 25.84 -32.14 3.89
C ILE A 186 25.88 -33.04 2.65
N ALA A 187 24.72 -33.29 2.03
CA ALA A 187 24.63 -34.11 0.82
C ALA A 187 25.32 -33.46 -0.39
N TYR A 188 25.17 -32.14 -0.55
CA TYR A 188 25.81 -31.37 -1.61
C TYR A 188 27.34 -31.37 -1.46
N VAL A 189 27.86 -31.10 -0.25
CA VAL A 189 29.30 -31.14 0.07
C VAL A 189 29.88 -32.48 -0.32
N ALA A 190 29.27 -33.58 0.12
CA ALA A 190 29.77 -34.92 -0.16
C ALA A 190 29.76 -35.22 -1.67
N SER A 191 28.71 -34.79 -2.38
CA SER A 191 28.58 -34.97 -3.82
C SER A 191 29.59 -34.16 -4.62
N TYR A 192 29.82 -32.92 -4.21
CA TYR A 192 30.79 -32.02 -4.81
C TYR A 192 32.23 -32.49 -4.58
N GLN A 193 32.56 -32.94 -3.36
CA GLN A 193 33.86 -33.53 -3.05
C GLN A 193 34.15 -34.78 -3.88
N ASN A 194 33.14 -35.63 -4.10
CA ASN A 194 33.27 -36.80 -4.98
C ASN A 194 33.52 -36.39 -6.43
N TRP A 195 32.84 -35.37 -6.94
CA TRP A 195 33.06 -34.81 -8.28
C TRP A 195 34.47 -34.22 -8.42
N TRP A 196 34.88 -33.37 -7.47
CA TRP A 196 36.18 -32.70 -7.46
C TRP A 196 37.34 -33.70 -7.44
N ASN A 197 37.26 -34.69 -6.55
CA ASN A 197 38.31 -35.70 -6.42
C ASN A 197 38.23 -36.79 -7.52
N ASN A 198 37.29 -36.67 -8.47
CA ASN A 198 37.00 -37.69 -9.48
C ASN A 198 36.77 -39.09 -8.87
N VAL A 199 36.04 -39.15 -7.75
CA VAL A 199 35.73 -40.39 -7.01
C VAL A 199 34.30 -40.83 -7.32
N PRO A 200 34.07 -41.86 -8.16
CA PRO A 200 32.73 -42.31 -8.50
C PRO A 200 32.03 -43.02 -7.33
N PRO A 201 30.68 -42.99 -7.26
CA PRO A 201 29.80 -42.25 -8.17
C PRO A 201 29.79 -40.76 -7.81
N TYR A 202 30.03 -39.90 -8.80
CA TYR A 202 29.81 -38.46 -8.67
C TYR A 202 28.73 -38.00 -9.64
N PRO A 203 27.81 -37.12 -9.20
CA PRO A 203 26.75 -36.58 -10.05
C PRO A 203 27.31 -35.74 -11.19
N SER A 204 26.49 -35.56 -12.23
CA SER A 204 26.79 -34.63 -13.32
C SER A 204 26.85 -33.18 -12.82
N LEU A 205 27.55 -32.32 -13.55
CA LEU A 205 27.62 -30.89 -13.25
C LEU A 205 26.22 -30.26 -13.14
N THR A 206 25.27 -30.69 -13.97
CA THR A 206 23.87 -30.25 -13.94
C THR A 206 23.12 -30.68 -12.68
N GLU A 207 23.44 -31.83 -12.10
CA GLU A 207 22.85 -32.28 -10.84
C GLU A 207 23.43 -31.52 -9.64
N LEU A 208 24.72 -31.17 -9.69
CA LEU A 208 25.36 -30.30 -8.70
C LEU A 208 24.76 -28.88 -8.74
N GLN A 209 24.59 -28.31 -9.93
CA GLN A 209 23.88 -27.04 -10.16
C GLN A 209 22.49 -27.02 -9.53
N TYR A 210 21.68 -28.05 -9.84
CA TYR A 210 20.33 -28.19 -9.31
C TYR A 210 20.31 -28.24 -7.78
N THR A 211 21.28 -28.95 -7.19
CA THR A 211 21.37 -29.10 -5.73
C THR A 211 21.81 -27.80 -5.06
N ALA A 212 22.70 -27.02 -5.68
CA ALA A 212 23.12 -25.71 -5.19
C ALA A 212 21.95 -24.70 -5.20
N ALA A 213 21.25 -24.55 -6.33
CA ALA A 213 20.09 -23.67 -6.43
C ALA A 213 18.98 -24.04 -5.43
N LYS A 214 18.74 -25.35 -5.24
CA LYS A 214 17.81 -25.85 -4.22
C LYS A 214 18.21 -25.46 -2.80
N THR A 215 19.49 -25.62 -2.47
CA THR A 215 20.05 -25.25 -1.16
C THR A 215 19.87 -23.76 -0.90
N MET A 216 20.09 -22.92 -1.91
CA MET A 216 19.87 -21.48 -1.82
C MET A 216 18.43 -21.08 -1.58
N GLN A 217 17.49 -21.63 -2.34
CA GLN A 217 16.08 -21.26 -2.20
C GLN A 217 15.56 -21.58 -0.80
N ILE A 218 15.96 -22.71 -0.22
CA ILE A 218 15.60 -23.09 1.15
C ILE A 218 16.32 -22.19 2.17
N ALA A 219 17.61 -21.88 1.96
CA ALA A 219 18.37 -20.97 2.82
C ALA A 219 17.76 -19.57 2.83
N ALA A 220 17.40 -19.04 1.67
CA ALA A 220 16.74 -17.76 1.51
C ALA A 220 15.36 -17.77 2.18
N ASP A 221 14.53 -18.79 1.95
CA ASP A 221 13.20 -18.90 2.55
C ASP A 221 13.24 -19.03 4.08
N ALA A 222 14.25 -19.71 4.63
CA ALA A 222 14.43 -19.82 6.08
C ALA A 222 14.97 -18.51 6.68
N SER A 223 15.99 -17.92 6.06
CA SER A 223 16.78 -16.82 6.64
C SER A 223 16.17 -15.44 6.35
N LEU A 224 15.76 -15.18 5.10
CA LEU A 224 15.16 -13.88 4.72
C LEU A 224 13.81 -13.69 5.37
N LYS A 225 13.00 -14.75 5.46
CA LYS A 225 11.71 -14.68 6.15
C LYS A 225 11.88 -14.31 7.62
N GLN A 226 12.83 -14.94 8.31
CA GLN A 226 13.16 -14.60 9.70
C GLN A 226 13.68 -13.16 9.82
N TYR A 227 14.56 -12.73 8.92
CA TYR A 227 15.07 -11.36 8.87
C TYR A 227 13.93 -10.35 8.70
N PHE A 228 13.04 -10.57 7.73
CA PHE A 228 11.92 -9.69 7.47
C PHE A 228 10.85 -9.69 8.56
N ASP A 229 10.59 -10.85 9.16
CA ASP A 229 9.72 -11.00 10.33
C ASP A 229 10.28 -10.21 11.52
N ASN A 230 11.61 -10.27 11.76
CA ASN A 230 12.29 -9.53 12.83
C ASN A 230 12.38 -8.02 12.59
N LEU A 231 12.51 -7.60 11.33
CA LEU A 231 12.50 -6.19 10.92
C LEU A 231 11.12 -5.56 10.98
N ASN A 232 10.09 -6.34 11.28
CA ASN A 232 8.71 -5.90 11.19
C ASN A 232 8.33 -5.34 9.81
N LEU A 233 9.07 -5.70 8.74
CA LEU A 233 8.74 -5.29 7.38
C LEU A 233 7.35 -5.80 6.97
N LEU A 234 6.92 -6.92 7.58
CA LEU A 234 5.52 -7.37 7.61
C LEU A 234 4.88 -7.42 9.02
N ALA A 235 5.60 -7.12 10.11
CA ALA A 235 5.08 -7.50 11.43
C ALA A 235 3.97 -6.59 11.95
N PRO A 236 3.36 -7.07 13.03
CA PRO A 236 2.19 -7.91 12.98
C PRO A 236 1.03 -6.99 12.62
N SER A 237 0.98 -6.53 11.37
CA SER A 237 -0.28 -5.97 10.92
C SER A 237 -1.28 -7.09 11.11
N ASN A 238 -2.38 -6.80 11.79
CA ASN A 238 -3.41 -7.79 12.02
C ASN A 238 -3.77 -8.48 10.68
N VAL A 239 -3.49 -7.87 9.52
CA VAL A 239 -3.64 -8.36 8.16
C VAL A 239 -2.89 -9.68 7.85
N ILE A 240 -3.65 -10.74 7.61
CA ILE A 240 -3.22 -12.05 7.11
C ILE A 240 -3.19 -12.08 5.57
N ALA A 241 -4.17 -11.42 4.95
CA ALA A 241 -4.30 -11.27 3.50
C ALA A 241 -5.01 -9.93 3.18
N ASP A 242 -4.59 -9.28 2.10
CA ASP A 242 -5.17 -8.03 1.56
C ASP A 242 -5.11 -8.11 0.03
N TRP A 243 -6.25 -8.35 -0.60
CA TRP A 243 -6.38 -8.38 -2.05
C TRP A 243 -6.97 -7.06 -2.50
N THR A 244 -6.28 -6.29 -3.34
CA THR A 244 -6.78 -4.99 -3.86
C THR A 244 -7.33 -5.09 -5.27
N PHE A 245 -7.24 -6.25 -5.94
CA PHE A 245 -7.82 -6.51 -7.27
C PHE A 245 -7.26 -5.60 -8.38
N ASP A 246 -6.04 -5.06 -8.19
CA ASP A 246 -5.35 -4.19 -9.13
C ASP A 246 -4.77 -4.93 -10.36
N GLU A 247 -4.79 -6.27 -10.34
CA GLU A 247 -4.28 -7.11 -11.41
C GLU A 247 -5.09 -7.02 -12.70
N GLY A 248 -6.26 -6.36 -12.65
CA GLY A 248 -7.07 -6.01 -13.81
C GLY A 248 -6.44 -4.98 -14.76
N ASP A 249 -5.34 -4.32 -14.36
CA ASP A 249 -4.54 -3.53 -15.29
C ASP A 249 -3.79 -4.45 -16.28
N SER A 250 -4.44 -4.68 -17.42
CA SER A 250 -3.92 -5.48 -18.54
C SER A 250 -2.53 -5.07 -19.03
N THR A 251 -2.07 -3.85 -18.72
CA THR A 251 -0.73 -3.40 -19.10
C THR A 251 0.38 -3.98 -18.22
N THR A 252 0.05 -4.42 -17.01
CA THR A 252 1.02 -4.95 -16.03
C THR A 252 1.05 -6.48 -16.00
N TYR A 253 -0.13 -7.13 -16.05
CA TYR A 253 -0.22 -8.59 -15.88
C TYR A 253 -0.78 -9.35 -17.10
N GLY A 254 -1.19 -8.62 -18.16
CA GLY A 254 -1.86 -9.18 -19.34
C GLY A 254 -3.36 -9.40 -19.11
N SER A 255 -4.16 -9.34 -20.18
CA SER A 255 -5.64 -9.45 -20.11
C SER A 255 -6.16 -10.78 -19.58
N ASP A 256 -5.31 -11.81 -19.58
CA ASP A 256 -5.69 -13.20 -19.28
C ASP A 256 -5.17 -13.66 -17.90
N HIS A 257 -4.72 -12.72 -17.07
CA HIS A 257 -4.21 -13.06 -15.74
C HIS A 257 -5.37 -13.56 -14.85
N GLN A 258 -5.25 -14.80 -14.36
CA GLN A 258 -6.28 -15.48 -13.56
C GLN A 258 -5.97 -15.49 -12.06
N TYR A 259 -4.73 -15.17 -11.67
CA TYR A 259 -4.28 -15.19 -10.29
C TYR A 259 -4.46 -13.81 -9.67
N ILE A 260 -5.02 -13.76 -8.47
CA ILE A 260 -5.16 -12.55 -7.67
C ILE A 260 -4.22 -12.74 -6.49
N TYR A 261 -3.14 -11.98 -6.49
CA TYR A 261 -2.11 -12.13 -5.50
C TYR A 261 -2.49 -11.33 -4.26
N THR A 262 -2.17 -11.87 -3.10
CA THR A 262 -2.27 -11.07 -1.87
C THR A 262 -1.24 -9.94 -1.94
N HIS A 263 -1.70 -8.70 -1.90
CA HIS A 263 -0.84 -7.52 -1.96
C HIS A 263 -0.12 -7.27 -0.63
N ARG A 264 -0.71 -7.71 0.49
CA ARG A 264 -0.12 -7.66 1.84
C ARG A 264 -0.54 -8.88 2.65
N GLY A 265 0.28 -9.29 3.61
CA GLY A 265 -0.10 -10.29 4.60
C GLY A 265 0.96 -11.37 4.85
N SER A 266 0.76 -12.13 5.92
CA SER A 266 1.72 -13.14 6.40
C SER A 266 1.55 -14.54 5.78
N THR A 267 0.67 -14.66 4.77
CA THR A 267 0.37 -15.92 4.07
C THR A 267 0.38 -15.71 2.57
N ASN A 268 0.76 -16.73 1.80
CA ASN A 268 0.58 -16.79 0.34
C ASN A 268 -0.86 -17.19 -0.01
N ALA A 269 -1.81 -16.45 0.55
CA ALA A 269 -3.22 -16.67 0.32
C ALA A 269 -3.63 -16.08 -1.03
N ASN A 270 -3.23 -16.72 -2.14
CA ASN A 270 -3.61 -16.25 -3.47
C ASN A 270 -5.01 -16.76 -3.83
N LEU A 271 -5.74 -15.96 -4.62
CA LEU A 271 -7.01 -16.37 -5.21
C LEU A 271 -6.83 -16.66 -6.71
N VAL A 272 -7.77 -17.40 -7.26
CA VAL A 272 -7.94 -17.60 -8.70
C VAL A 272 -9.38 -17.20 -9.04
N ARG A 273 -9.56 -16.46 -10.13
CA ARG A 273 -10.90 -16.18 -10.68
C ARG A 273 -11.38 -17.36 -11.53
N GLY A 274 -12.62 -17.80 -11.31
CA GLY A 274 -13.25 -18.87 -12.09
C GLY A 274 -12.74 -20.30 -11.79
N TRP A 275 -13.32 -21.29 -12.48
CA TRP A 275 -13.14 -22.71 -12.16
C TRP A 275 -11.96 -23.39 -12.88
N THR A 276 -11.40 -22.84 -13.96
CA THR A 276 -10.47 -23.55 -14.87
C THR A 276 -9.47 -22.61 -15.58
N HIS A 277 -8.27 -23.12 -15.86
CA HIS A 277 -7.25 -22.48 -16.71
C HIS A 277 -7.79 -22.33 -18.15
N GLY A 278 -8.37 -21.17 -18.46
CA GLY A 278 -9.03 -20.87 -19.74
C GLY A 278 -10.20 -19.90 -19.57
N ALA A 279 -10.53 -19.18 -20.66
CA ALA A 279 -11.67 -18.26 -20.73
C ALA A 279 -13.00 -19.04 -20.74
N ASP A 280 -13.37 -19.62 -19.61
CA ASP A 280 -14.67 -20.27 -19.41
C ASP A 280 -15.76 -19.25 -19.05
N MET A 281 -17.00 -19.66 -19.23
CA MET A 281 -18.22 -18.86 -19.03
C MET A 281 -18.42 -18.37 -17.58
N TYR A 282 -17.47 -18.61 -16.68
CA TYR A 282 -17.56 -18.45 -15.24
C TYR A 282 -16.52 -17.45 -14.70
N ASP A 283 -15.91 -16.68 -15.59
CA ASP A 283 -14.88 -15.70 -15.26
C ASP A 283 -15.51 -14.32 -15.01
N GLY A 284 -15.20 -13.72 -13.86
CA GLY A 284 -15.62 -12.35 -13.57
C GLY A 284 -14.83 -11.35 -14.41
N THR A 285 -15.39 -10.15 -14.60
CA THR A 285 -14.71 -9.09 -15.35
C THR A 285 -13.96 -8.16 -14.42
N TRP A 286 -12.98 -7.44 -14.95
CA TRP A 286 -12.34 -6.33 -14.24
C TRP A 286 -13.11 -5.04 -14.47
N ASP A 287 -13.30 -4.25 -13.42
CA ASP A 287 -13.93 -2.94 -13.47
C ASP A 287 -13.17 -1.95 -12.55
N SER A 288 -13.58 -0.69 -12.53
CA SER A 288 -13.05 0.33 -11.64
C SER A 288 -13.58 0.17 -10.22
N GLY A 289 -12.67 0.06 -9.25
CA GLY A 289 -12.92 0.04 -7.82
C GLY A 289 -13.31 1.39 -7.22
N TYR A 290 -13.52 1.39 -5.91
CA TYR A 290 -13.93 2.53 -5.10
C TYR A 290 -12.90 3.66 -5.17
N ASP A 291 -11.62 3.40 -4.91
CA ASP A 291 -10.56 4.41 -4.99
C ASP A 291 -9.88 4.48 -6.37
N ARG A 292 -10.51 3.86 -7.38
CA ARG A 292 -10.05 3.77 -8.79
C ARG A 292 -8.92 2.77 -9.03
N THR A 293 -8.70 1.91 -8.05
CA THR A 293 -8.06 0.59 -8.21
C THR A 293 -8.85 -0.31 -9.14
N GLY A 294 -8.31 -1.49 -9.44
CA GLY A 294 -9.12 -2.54 -10.04
C GLY A 294 -10.14 -3.11 -9.04
N ALA A 295 -11.29 -3.53 -9.54
CA ALA A 295 -12.25 -4.31 -8.78
C ALA A 295 -12.65 -5.55 -9.56
N TRP A 296 -12.86 -6.65 -8.84
CA TRP A 296 -13.46 -7.83 -9.43
C TRP A 296 -14.97 -7.62 -9.55
N HIS A 297 -15.52 -7.82 -10.74
CA HIS A 297 -16.94 -7.69 -11.02
C HIS A 297 -17.53 -9.07 -11.31
N GLY A 298 -18.27 -9.58 -10.33
CA GLY A 298 -19.10 -10.76 -10.48
C GLY A 298 -20.41 -10.38 -11.15
N LYS A 299 -20.79 -11.11 -12.20
CA LYS A 299 -22.06 -10.92 -12.89
C LYS A 299 -22.91 -12.18 -12.81
N LEU A 300 -24.15 -12.04 -12.37
CA LEU A 300 -25.10 -13.14 -12.40
C LEU A 300 -25.50 -13.44 -13.85
N LEU A 301 -25.12 -14.61 -14.36
CA LEU A 301 -25.39 -15.02 -15.75
C LEU A 301 -26.81 -15.55 -15.93
N SER A 302 -27.37 -16.14 -14.88
CA SER A 302 -28.73 -16.68 -14.87
C SER A 302 -29.17 -16.96 -13.43
N GLU A 303 -30.39 -16.60 -13.06
CA GLU A 303 -30.89 -16.71 -11.69
C GLU A 303 -31.07 -18.15 -11.17
N ASN A 304 -30.91 -19.20 -11.99
CA ASN A 304 -31.18 -20.59 -11.58
C ASN A 304 -30.44 -21.70 -12.37
N SER A 305 -29.46 -21.39 -13.23
CA SER A 305 -28.78 -22.39 -14.08
C SER A 305 -27.29 -22.60 -13.81
N GLY A 306 -26.79 -22.18 -12.64
CA GLY A 306 -25.43 -22.52 -12.18
C GLY A 306 -24.30 -21.76 -12.88
N GLY A 307 -24.63 -20.72 -13.67
CA GLY A 307 -23.72 -19.70 -14.21
C GLY A 307 -23.06 -18.85 -13.12
N GLN A 308 -21.90 -19.25 -12.60
CA GLN A 308 -21.22 -18.61 -11.45
C GLN A 308 -19.99 -17.79 -11.85
N THR A 309 -19.76 -16.65 -11.21
CA THR A 309 -18.45 -15.99 -11.21
C THR A 309 -18.04 -15.80 -9.74
N TYR A 310 -16.85 -16.26 -9.36
CA TYR A 310 -16.30 -16.07 -8.02
C TYR A 310 -14.77 -16.13 -8.06
N CYS A 311 -14.13 -15.70 -6.98
CA CYS A 311 -12.71 -15.96 -6.73
C CYS A 311 -12.58 -17.05 -5.66
N LYS A 312 -11.64 -17.98 -5.83
CA LYS A 312 -11.37 -19.04 -4.86
C LYS A 312 -9.92 -19.07 -4.42
N SER A 313 -9.68 -19.44 -3.17
CA SER A 313 -8.34 -19.76 -2.67
C SER A 313 -7.72 -20.90 -3.46
N PHE A 314 -6.43 -20.78 -3.76
CA PHE A 314 -5.66 -21.83 -4.42
C PHE A 314 -4.66 -22.47 -3.46
N ASN A 315 -4.73 -23.81 -3.31
CA ASN A 315 -3.79 -24.63 -2.51
C ASN A 315 -3.62 -24.22 -1.03
N TRP A 316 -4.68 -23.75 -0.36
CA TRP A 316 -4.58 -23.52 1.09
C TRP A 316 -4.49 -24.86 1.83
N THR A 317 -3.50 -24.99 2.72
CA THR A 317 -3.41 -26.12 3.65
C THR A 317 -4.14 -25.79 4.94
N GLY A 318 -4.36 -26.81 5.79
CA GLY A 318 -4.90 -26.60 7.14
C GLY A 318 -4.14 -25.53 7.95
N TYR A 319 -2.85 -25.32 7.68
CA TYR A 319 -2.06 -24.26 8.31
C TYR A 319 -2.48 -22.85 7.87
N GLU A 320 -2.63 -22.59 6.56
CA GLU A 320 -3.15 -21.29 6.07
C GLU A 320 -4.58 -21.05 6.59
N GLY A 321 -5.42 -22.10 6.62
CA GLY A 321 -6.75 -22.02 7.19
C GLY A 321 -6.74 -21.61 8.67
N GLN A 322 -5.86 -22.20 9.48
CA GLN A 322 -5.69 -21.83 10.90
C GLN A 322 -5.20 -20.40 11.08
N LYS A 323 -4.38 -19.87 10.16
CA LYS A 323 -3.98 -18.47 10.20
C LYS A 323 -5.11 -17.53 9.82
N CYS A 324 -5.90 -17.87 8.79
CA CYS A 324 -7.05 -17.09 8.33
C CYS A 324 -8.19 -17.04 9.36
N LEU A 325 -8.40 -18.14 10.08
CA LEU A 325 -9.37 -18.27 11.17
C LEU A 325 -8.69 -18.77 12.44
N PRO A 326 -7.95 -17.89 13.15
CA PRO A 326 -7.23 -18.28 14.34
C PRO A 326 -8.19 -18.61 15.49
N SER A 327 -7.66 -19.29 16.50
CA SER A 327 -8.34 -19.52 17.78
C SER A 327 -8.69 -18.24 18.55
N GLY A 328 -8.04 -17.13 18.18
CA GLY A 328 -8.18 -15.81 18.78
C GLY A 328 -9.18 -14.91 18.06
N SER A 329 -9.00 -13.61 18.23
CA SER A 329 -9.78 -12.60 17.54
C SER A 329 -9.42 -12.56 16.05
N TYR A 330 -10.32 -12.07 15.20
CA TYR A 330 -10.05 -11.85 13.78
C TYR A 330 -11.01 -10.79 13.21
N SER A 331 -10.72 -10.30 12.01
CA SER A 331 -11.65 -9.46 11.27
C SER A 331 -11.65 -9.74 9.77
N PHE A 332 -12.77 -9.45 9.14
CA PHE A 332 -12.95 -9.43 7.69
C PHE A 332 -13.44 -8.06 7.26
N GLU A 333 -12.91 -7.54 6.17
CA GLU A 333 -13.28 -6.25 5.61
C GLU A 333 -13.45 -6.35 4.10
N PHE A 334 -14.52 -5.75 3.60
CA PHE A 334 -14.91 -5.78 2.19
C PHE A 334 -15.35 -4.38 1.75
N ILE A 335 -15.04 -4.01 0.51
CA ILE A 335 -15.74 -2.94 -0.20
C ILE A 335 -16.58 -3.58 -1.30
N ILE A 336 -17.88 -3.25 -1.34
CA ILE A 336 -18.79 -3.85 -2.32
C ILE A 336 -19.63 -2.80 -3.01
N ASN A 337 -20.00 -3.07 -4.26
CA ASN A 337 -20.96 -2.32 -5.04
C ASN A 337 -21.95 -3.32 -5.67
N PRO A 338 -23.11 -3.59 -5.05
CA PRO A 338 -24.09 -4.51 -5.62
C PRO A 338 -24.68 -3.92 -6.91
N ASP A 339 -24.66 -4.67 -8.02
CA ASP A 339 -25.32 -4.27 -9.26
C ASP A 339 -26.84 -4.41 -9.16
N THR A 340 -27.28 -5.40 -8.39
CA THR A 340 -28.68 -5.64 -8.08
C THR A 340 -28.86 -5.85 -6.58
N ILE A 341 -30.03 -5.44 -6.07
CA ILE A 341 -30.51 -5.85 -4.76
C ILE A 341 -31.77 -6.67 -5.03
N PRO A 342 -31.86 -7.92 -4.53
CA PRO A 342 -33.04 -8.74 -4.72
C PRO A 342 -34.34 -8.00 -4.38
N SER A 343 -35.41 -8.24 -5.13
CA SER A 343 -36.66 -7.47 -5.00
C SER A 343 -37.79 -8.20 -4.26
N THR A 344 -37.67 -9.51 -4.03
CA THR A 344 -38.70 -10.33 -3.36
C THR A 344 -38.12 -11.20 -2.23
N ALA A 345 -38.93 -11.55 -1.22
CA ALA A 345 -38.48 -12.41 -0.11
C ALA A 345 -38.40 -13.91 -0.47
N ALA A 346 -39.28 -14.39 -1.35
CA ALA A 346 -39.33 -15.80 -1.77
C ALA A 346 -38.05 -16.24 -2.50
N GLU A 347 -37.33 -15.26 -3.04
CA GLU A 347 -36.06 -15.43 -3.73
C GLU A 347 -34.84 -15.43 -2.79
N ASN A 348 -34.98 -15.10 -1.50
CA ASN A 348 -33.84 -14.83 -0.60
C ASN A 348 -33.80 -15.60 0.73
N SER A 349 -34.92 -16.12 1.24
CA SER A 349 -34.87 -16.88 2.52
C SER A 349 -34.09 -18.19 2.38
N ASP A 350 -34.15 -18.80 1.19
CA ASP A 350 -33.64 -20.14 0.96
C ASP A 350 -32.20 -20.12 0.42
N ASN A 351 -31.85 -19.14 -0.42
CA ASN A 351 -30.44 -18.91 -0.76
C ASN A 351 -30.07 -17.44 -1.10
N PRO A 352 -29.70 -16.60 -0.11
CA PRO A 352 -29.32 -15.21 -0.35
C PRO A 352 -27.93 -15.08 -0.99
N PRO A 353 -27.64 -13.96 -1.69
CA PRO A 353 -26.35 -13.74 -2.34
C PRO A 353 -25.17 -13.87 -1.37
N THR A 354 -24.17 -14.68 -1.71
CA THR A 354 -23.00 -14.90 -0.83
C THR A 354 -21.83 -14.01 -1.22
N LEU A 355 -21.36 -13.21 -0.26
CA LEU A 355 -20.18 -12.35 -0.42
C LEU A 355 -18.88 -13.11 -0.15
N MET A 356 -18.87 -13.94 0.89
CA MET A 356 -17.72 -14.75 1.25
C MET A 356 -18.17 -16.05 1.92
N HIS A 357 -17.48 -17.14 1.60
CA HIS A 357 -17.62 -18.39 2.34
C HIS A 357 -16.25 -19.01 2.63
N VAL A 358 -16.02 -19.36 3.89
CA VAL A 358 -14.84 -20.10 4.35
C VAL A 358 -15.26 -21.44 4.94
N TYR A 359 -14.81 -22.55 4.36
CA TYR A 359 -15.19 -23.90 4.77
C TYR A 359 -14.09 -24.94 4.56
N ASP A 360 -14.23 -26.14 5.14
CA ASP A 360 -13.34 -27.28 4.88
C ASP A 360 -13.95 -28.16 3.78
N ARG A 361 -13.26 -28.27 2.63
CA ARG A 361 -13.75 -29.05 1.49
C ARG A 361 -13.91 -30.54 1.82
N ASN A 362 -13.01 -31.09 2.65
CA ASN A 362 -13.05 -32.49 3.04
C ASN A 362 -14.09 -32.83 4.10
N ASN A 363 -14.76 -31.84 4.66
CA ASN A 363 -15.78 -32.04 5.68
C ASN A 363 -16.90 -31.01 5.53
N THR A 364 -17.87 -31.33 4.66
CA THR A 364 -19.08 -30.53 4.35
C THR A 364 -19.93 -30.18 5.58
N THR A 365 -19.72 -30.93 6.67
CA THR A 365 -19.76 -30.48 8.06
C THR A 365 -19.65 -28.98 8.33
N THR A 366 -18.60 -28.37 7.78
CA THR A 366 -17.77 -27.40 8.51
C THR A 366 -17.54 -26.07 7.80
N ALA A 367 -18.56 -25.54 7.14
CA ALA A 367 -18.62 -24.11 6.92
C ALA A 367 -18.28 -23.38 8.23
N LYS A 368 -17.20 -22.60 8.23
CA LYS A 368 -16.67 -21.95 9.43
C LYS A 368 -17.26 -20.55 9.54
N ILE A 369 -17.34 -19.84 8.41
CA ILE A 369 -17.90 -18.49 8.31
C ILE A 369 -18.54 -18.33 6.95
N ILE A 370 -19.80 -17.87 6.92
CA ILE A 370 -20.49 -17.43 5.71
C ILE A 370 -20.93 -15.99 5.90
N VAL A 371 -20.62 -15.14 4.92
CA VAL A 371 -21.06 -13.75 4.85
C VAL A 371 -21.98 -13.63 3.65
N ARG A 372 -23.25 -13.38 3.92
CA ARG A 372 -24.26 -13.12 2.89
C ARG A 372 -24.35 -11.61 2.69
N SER A 373 -24.42 -11.20 1.44
CA SER A 373 -24.51 -9.80 1.03
C SER A 373 -25.92 -9.23 1.28
N PHE A 374 -26.25 -8.08 0.70
CA PHE A 374 -27.56 -7.46 0.85
C PHE A 374 -28.67 -8.30 0.19
N TYR A 375 -29.73 -8.58 0.93
CA TYR A 375 -30.91 -9.28 0.45
C TYR A 375 -32.18 -8.76 1.13
N LYS A 376 -33.36 -9.19 0.63
CA LYS A 376 -34.65 -8.85 1.25
C LYS A 376 -35.14 -9.97 2.16
N GLU A 377 -35.31 -9.68 3.44
CA GLU A 377 -35.90 -10.57 4.45
C GLU A 377 -37.36 -10.17 4.71
N ASN A 378 -38.26 -11.14 4.95
CA ASN A 378 -39.64 -10.86 5.30
C ASN A 378 -39.81 -10.81 6.82
N ILE A 379 -39.84 -9.61 7.39
CA ILE A 379 -39.97 -9.39 8.83
C ILE A 379 -41.37 -8.84 9.09
N GLY A 380 -42.23 -9.67 9.70
CA GLY A 380 -43.59 -9.24 10.08
C GLY A 380 -44.49 -8.85 8.90
N GLY A 381 -44.26 -9.42 7.71
CA GLY A 381 -45.06 -9.14 6.51
C GLY A 381 -44.53 -8.00 5.65
N SER A 382 -43.39 -7.39 6.00
CA SER A 382 -42.73 -6.34 5.22
C SER A 382 -41.35 -6.80 4.73
N LEU A 383 -40.93 -6.33 3.56
CA LEU A 383 -39.60 -6.62 3.00
C LEU A 383 -38.57 -5.63 3.54
N HIS A 384 -37.55 -6.16 4.21
CA HIS A 384 -36.48 -5.39 4.83
C HIS A 384 -35.16 -5.70 4.14
N ASP A 385 -34.35 -4.68 3.92
CA ASP A 385 -32.95 -4.82 3.55
C ASP A 385 -32.17 -5.42 4.71
N TYR A 386 -31.44 -6.49 4.41
CA TYR A 386 -30.79 -7.31 5.41
C TYR A 386 -29.41 -7.74 4.95
N ILE A 387 -28.51 -7.92 5.92
CA ILE A 387 -27.20 -8.53 5.74
C ILE A 387 -26.94 -9.44 6.93
N ILE A 388 -26.27 -10.57 6.70
CA ILE A 388 -26.05 -11.56 7.76
C ILE A 388 -24.66 -12.19 7.65
N VAL A 389 -24.03 -12.37 8.81
CA VAL A 389 -22.88 -13.25 8.97
C VAL A 389 -23.28 -14.43 9.83
N GLY A 390 -23.06 -15.63 9.31
CA GLY A 390 -23.16 -16.88 10.06
C GLY A 390 -21.76 -17.39 10.36
N VAL A 391 -21.53 -17.81 11.61
CA VAL A 391 -20.26 -18.44 11.99
C VAL A 391 -20.54 -19.75 12.72
N ARG A 392 -19.67 -20.74 12.55
CA ARG A 392 -19.80 -22.02 13.24
C ARG A 392 -18.98 -22.02 14.51
N ALA A 393 -19.68 -22.15 15.63
CA ALA A 393 -19.08 -22.22 16.95
C ALA A 393 -18.54 -23.64 17.26
N ASN A 394 -17.59 -23.73 18.19
CA ASN A 394 -16.95 -24.97 18.61
C ASN A 394 -17.93 -25.98 19.27
N ASN A 395 -19.05 -25.48 19.79
CA ASN A 395 -20.16 -26.26 20.32
C ASN A 395 -21.12 -26.77 19.22
N ASN A 396 -20.73 -26.63 17.94
CA ASN A 396 -21.50 -27.04 16.77
C ASN A 396 -22.81 -26.26 16.55
N THR A 397 -22.95 -25.08 17.15
CA THR A 397 -24.05 -24.14 16.85
C THR A 397 -23.68 -23.18 15.73
N TRP A 398 -24.71 -22.55 15.14
CA TRP A 398 -24.61 -21.54 14.08
C TRP A 398 -25.12 -20.18 14.60
N PRO A 399 -24.37 -19.48 15.45
CA PRO A 399 -24.69 -18.09 15.75
C PRO A 399 -24.64 -17.25 14.46
N CYS A 400 -25.72 -16.50 14.24
CA CYS A 400 -25.83 -15.58 13.12
C CYS A 400 -26.07 -14.16 13.64
N LEU A 401 -25.31 -13.20 13.13
CA LEU A 401 -25.54 -11.78 13.34
C LEU A 401 -26.19 -11.22 12.08
N GLY A 402 -27.49 -11.00 12.16
CA GLY A 402 -28.30 -10.37 11.13
C GLY A 402 -28.56 -8.90 11.46
N VAL A 403 -28.48 -8.03 10.46
CA VAL A 403 -28.66 -6.58 10.61
C VAL A 403 -29.82 -6.12 9.73
N ASP A 404 -30.89 -5.63 10.37
CA ASP A 404 -32.03 -5.02 9.70
C ASP A 404 -31.71 -3.57 9.31
N LEU A 405 -31.29 -3.38 8.07
CA LEU A 405 -30.87 -2.08 7.53
C LEU A 405 -32.06 -1.16 7.34
N THR A 406 -33.23 -1.69 6.96
CA THR A 406 -34.45 -0.89 6.79
C THR A 406 -34.93 -0.29 8.10
N ASN A 407 -35.07 -1.09 9.16
CA ASN A 407 -35.49 -0.57 10.47
C ASN A 407 -34.46 0.38 11.09
N ALA A 408 -33.18 0.21 10.77
CA ALA A 408 -32.12 1.12 11.17
C ALA A 408 -32.10 2.44 10.37
N GLY A 409 -33.00 2.62 9.40
CA GLY A 409 -33.01 3.79 8.52
C GLY A 409 -31.78 3.87 7.62
N PHE A 410 -31.20 2.73 7.26
CA PHE A 410 -30.02 2.59 6.42
C PHE A 410 -30.45 2.03 5.05
N PRO A 411 -30.87 2.88 4.10
CA PRO A 411 -31.28 2.40 2.78
C PRO A 411 -30.07 1.88 2.01
N VAL A 412 -30.18 0.68 1.48
CA VAL A 412 -29.24 0.14 0.49
C VAL A 412 -29.81 0.29 -0.91
N ALA A 413 -28.94 0.57 -1.88
CA ALA A 413 -29.30 0.74 -3.27
C ALA A 413 -28.23 0.12 -4.16
N ALA A 414 -28.69 -0.46 -5.28
CA ALA A 414 -27.81 -0.93 -6.33
C ALA A 414 -26.93 0.21 -6.88
N GLY A 415 -25.72 -0.11 -7.33
CA GLY A 415 -24.75 0.85 -7.87
C GLY A 415 -23.98 1.65 -6.82
N LYS A 416 -24.29 1.50 -5.53
CA LYS A 416 -23.66 2.26 -4.44
C LYS A 416 -22.55 1.46 -3.77
N TRP A 417 -21.49 2.15 -3.36
CA TRP A 417 -20.38 1.54 -2.63
C TRP A 417 -20.65 1.45 -1.13
N TYR A 418 -20.38 0.29 -0.56
CA TYR A 418 -20.51 0.00 0.87
C TYR A 418 -19.22 -0.61 1.40
N TYR A 419 -18.89 -0.27 2.64
CA TYR A 419 -17.84 -0.93 3.41
C TYR A 419 -18.49 -1.82 4.46
N ILE A 420 -18.10 -3.08 4.49
CA ILE A 420 -18.57 -4.07 5.45
C ILE A 420 -17.38 -4.54 6.25
N ALA A 421 -17.48 -4.50 7.57
CA ALA A 421 -16.48 -5.04 8.47
C ALA A 421 -17.11 -6.01 9.47
N ILE A 422 -16.47 -7.14 9.69
CA ILE A 422 -16.92 -8.17 10.61
C ILE A 422 -15.77 -8.46 11.57
N ASP A 423 -16.00 -8.37 12.86
CA ASP A 423 -15.00 -8.71 13.87
C ASP A 423 -15.51 -9.81 14.78
N TYR A 424 -14.62 -10.75 15.08
CA TYR A 424 -14.79 -11.60 16.22
C TYR A 424 -13.75 -11.21 17.28
N TYR A 425 -14.23 -10.79 18.45
CA TYR A 425 -13.38 -10.45 19.57
C TYR A 425 -13.47 -11.56 20.62
N GLN A 426 -12.49 -12.46 20.60
CA GLN A 426 -12.46 -13.66 21.43
C GLN A 426 -12.53 -13.38 22.94
N PRO A 427 -11.83 -12.36 23.50
CA PRO A 427 -11.86 -12.11 24.95
C PRO A 427 -13.25 -11.80 25.50
N LEU A 428 -14.15 -11.27 24.67
CA LEU A 428 -15.55 -11.01 25.03
C LEU A 428 -16.53 -11.98 24.36
N SER A 429 -16.04 -12.97 23.60
CA SER A 429 -16.88 -13.88 22.81
C SER A 429 -17.93 -13.08 22.02
N ARG A 430 -17.48 -12.07 21.27
CA ARG A 430 -18.38 -11.11 20.62
C ARG A 430 -18.16 -11.09 19.12
N LEU A 431 -19.22 -11.34 18.36
CA LEU A 431 -19.26 -11.13 16.92
C LEU A 431 -19.91 -9.76 16.66
N LYS A 432 -19.25 -8.94 15.87
CA LYS A 432 -19.67 -7.58 15.54
C LYS A 432 -19.67 -7.40 14.02
N MET A 433 -20.63 -6.67 13.51
CA MET A 433 -20.70 -6.24 12.12
C MET A 433 -20.89 -4.73 12.06
N MET A 434 -20.11 -4.08 11.21
CA MET A 434 -20.27 -2.70 10.80
C MET A 434 -20.63 -2.68 9.32
N VAL A 435 -21.62 -1.88 8.96
CA VAL A 435 -21.97 -1.57 7.57
C VAL A 435 -21.92 -0.06 7.40
N ARG A 436 -21.20 0.41 6.38
CA ARG A 436 -21.05 1.83 6.09
C ARG A 436 -21.40 2.12 4.64
N ASN A 437 -22.24 3.12 4.43
CA ASN A 437 -22.50 3.66 3.10
C ASN A 437 -21.39 4.65 2.78
N LEU A 438 -20.57 4.34 1.77
CA LEU A 438 -19.38 5.14 1.49
C LEU A 438 -19.68 6.45 0.75
N ALA A 439 -20.89 6.61 0.19
CA ALA A 439 -21.32 7.86 -0.41
C ALA A 439 -21.78 8.87 0.63
N THR A 440 -22.57 8.43 1.62
CA THR A 440 -23.17 9.30 2.66
C THR A 440 -22.38 9.33 3.96
N GLY A 441 -21.51 8.34 4.20
CA GLY A 441 -20.81 8.12 5.46
C GLY A 441 -21.68 7.59 6.59
N GLN A 442 -22.98 7.31 6.34
CA GLN A 442 -23.86 6.68 7.31
C GLN A 442 -23.28 5.32 7.70
N GLU A 443 -23.32 5.02 8.99
CA GLU A 443 -22.74 3.82 9.57
C GLU A 443 -23.73 3.17 10.52
N LEU A 444 -23.77 1.85 10.48
CA LEU A 444 -24.53 1.02 11.40
C LEU A 444 -23.63 -0.05 11.97
N GLU A 445 -23.74 -0.26 13.27
CA GLU A 445 -22.98 -1.26 14.00
C GLU A 445 -23.92 -2.11 14.85
N GLN A 446 -23.76 -3.42 14.78
CA GLN A 446 -24.47 -4.37 15.64
C GLN A 446 -23.52 -5.47 16.13
N SER A 447 -23.87 -6.09 17.26
CA SER A 447 -23.08 -7.20 17.80
C SER A 447 -23.94 -8.18 18.57
N ILE A 448 -23.49 -9.44 18.63
CA ILE A 448 -24.04 -10.50 19.45
C ILE A 448 -22.95 -11.16 20.28
N THR A 449 -23.36 -11.85 21.35
CA THR A 449 -22.49 -12.83 21.99
C THR A 449 -22.39 -14.07 21.09
N CYS A 450 -21.17 -14.50 20.82
CA CYS A 450 -20.84 -15.62 19.96
C CYS A 450 -19.78 -16.48 20.65
N PRO A 451 -20.05 -17.78 20.92
CA PRO A 451 -19.06 -18.68 21.49
C PRO A 451 -17.77 -18.77 20.64
N PRO A 452 -16.69 -19.34 21.18
CA PRO A 452 -15.46 -19.60 20.43
C PRO A 452 -15.74 -20.36 19.13
N LEU A 453 -15.11 -19.92 18.05
CA LEU A 453 -15.34 -20.51 16.74
C LEU A 453 -14.62 -21.83 16.55
N MET A 454 -15.20 -22.64 15.67
CA MET A 454 -14.58 -23.88 15.24
C MET A 454 -13.35 -23.56 14.38
N GLN A 455 -12.22 -24.18 14.68
CA GLN A 455 -10.97 -23.98 13.93
C GLN A 455 -10.83 -24.99 12.80
N PHE A 456 -9.92 -24.68 11.88
CA PHE A 456 -9.37 -25.67 10.96
C PHE A 456 -8.38 -26.58 11.68
N SER A 457 -8.34 -27.83 11.26
CA SER A 457 -7.29 -28.77 11.69
C SER A 457 -6.12 -28.72 10.72
N THR A 458 -4.96 -29.27 11.10
CA THR A 458 -3.81 -29.38 10.18
C THR A 458 -4.11 -30.25 8.96
N ASN A 459 -5.10 -31.14 9.06
CA ASN A 459 -5.52 -32.04 7.98
C ASN A 459 -6.72 -31.49 7.20
N SER A 460 -7.15 -30.26 7.49
CA SER A 460 -8.24 -29.61 6.76
C SER A 460 -7.78 -29.23 5.35
N GLU A 461 -8.73 -29.24 4.42
CA GLU A 461 -8.59 -28.61 3.10
C GLU A 461 -9.44 -27.33 3.08
N PRO A 462 -8.96 -26.26 3.73
CA PRO A 462 -9.70 -25.02 3.80
C PRO A 462 -9.87 -24.42 2.41
N MET A 463 -11.04 -23.82 2.20
CA MET A 463 -11.35 -23.06 1.02
C MET A 463 -12.01 -21.75 1.40
N LEU A 464 -11.54 -20.68 0.77
CA LEU A 464 -12.15 -19.37 0.77
C LEU A 464 -12.73 -19.09 -0.61
N LEU A 465 -13.99 -18.73 -0.65
CA LEU A 465 -14.68 -18.20 -1.83
C LEU A 465 -15.04 -16.73 -1.57
N ILE A 466 -14.80 -15.88 -2.57
CA ILE A 466 -15.21 -14.49 -2.62
C ILE A 466 -16.20 -14.32 -3.77
N GLY A 467 -17.37 -13.77 -3.46
CA GLY A 467 -18.49 -13.65 -4.38
C GLY A 467 -19.26 -14.95 -4.65
N GLY A 468 -19.00 -16.03 -3.90
CA GLY A 468 -19.71 -17.29 -4.04
C GLY A 468 -19.79 -18.15 -2.77
N GLU A 469 -20.71 -19.12 -2.77
CA GLU A 469 -21.01 -20.02 -1.66
C GLU A 469 -20.34 -21.39 -1.78
N SER A 470 -20.34 -22.07 -2.92
CA SER A 470 -19.71 -23.40 -3.00
C SER A 470 -19.12 -23.69 -4.37
N ASP A 471 -18.10 -24.56 -4.38
CA ASP A 471 -17.45 -25.04 -5.62
C ASP A 471 -18.38 -25.90 -6.49
N ASP A 472 -19.40 -26.55 -5.90
CA ASP A 472 -20.18 -27.60 -6.59
C ASP A 472 -21.57 -27.13 -7.07
N SER A 473 -22.19 -26.17 -6.37
CA SER A 473 -23.49 -25.59 -6.75
C SER A 473 -23.80 -24.36 -5.91
N ASP A 474 -23.43 -23.18 -6.38
CA ASP A 474 -23.94 -21.94 -5.82
C ASP A 474 -25.26 -21.57 -6.50
N LEU A 475 -26.31 -21.37 -5.70
CA LEU A 475 -27.61 -20.95 -6.23
C LEU A 475 -27.68 -19.42 -6.39
N ARG A 476 -26.85 -18.63 -5.69
CA ARG A 476 -26.77 -17.15 -5.79
C ARG A 476 -25.39 -16.59 -5.41
N PRO A 477 -24.45 -16.47 -6.38
CA PRO A 477 -23.24 -15.68 -6.18
C PRO A 477 -23.58 -14.19 -5.99
N PHE A 478 -22.61 -13.42 -5.50
CA PHE A 478 -22.73 -11.97 -5.41
C PHE A 478 -22.77 -11.35 -6.82
N ASP A 479 -23.78 -10.51 -7.08
CA ASP A 479 -23.94 -9.77 -8.33
C ASP A 479 -23.52 -8.31 -8.11
N GLY A 480 -22.32 -7.97 -8.57
CA GLY A 480 -21.73 -6.65 -8.37
C GLY A 480 -20.22 -6.68 -8.24
N LYS A 481 -19.66 -5.53 -7.86
CA LYS A 481 -18.22 -5.30 -7.75
C LYS A 481 -17.76 -5.55 -6.32
N ILE A 482 -16.66 -6.25 -6.17
CA ILE A 482 -15.92 -6.38 -4.92
C ILE A 482 -14.58 -5.69 -5.14
N ASP A 483 -14.38 -4.64 -4.36
CA ASP A 483 -13.11 -3.94 -4.27
C ASP A 483 -12.55 -4.23 -2.88
N ARG A 484 -11.25 -4.48 -2.84
CA ARG A 484 -10.47 -4.77 -1.64
C ARG A 484 -11.08 -5.72 -0.59
N VAL A 485 -10.47 -6.90 -0.45
CA VAL A 485 -10.79 -7.84 0.64
C VAL A 485 -9.61 -7.95 1.59
N ARG A 486 -9.85 -7.72 2.88
CA ARG A 486 -8.82 -7.79 3.92
C ARG A 486 -9.23 -8.73 5.05
N ILE A 487 -8.35 -9.66 5.38
CA ILE A 487 -8.49 -10.60 6.50
C ILE A 487 -7.46 -10.26 7.54
N CYS A 488 -7.86 -10.20 8.81
CA CYS A 488 -6.96 -9.94 9.93
C CYS A 488 -7.04 -11.00 11.04
N ASN A 489 -5.92 -11.36 11.67
CA ASN A 489 -5.79 -12.27 12.83
C ASN A 489 -6.08 -11.59 14.18
N ASN A 490 -6.76 -10.45 14.15
CA ASN A 490 -7.24 -9.76 15.34
C ASN A 490 -8.52 -8.97 15.02
N ALA A 491 -9.28 -8.62 16.04
CA ALA A 491 -10.39 -7.68 15.89
C ALA A 491 -9.81 -6.28 15.65
N VAL A 492 -10.17 -5.65 14.55
CA VAL A 492 -9.59 -4.37 14.14
C VAL A 492 -10.33 -3.21 14.81
N GLY A 493 -9.58 -2.34 15.48
CA GLY A 493 -10.10 -1.14 16.12
C GLY A 493 -10.55 -0.09 15.09
N GLY A 494 -11.39 0.85 15.51
CA GLY A 494 -11.95 1.86 14.61
C GLY A 494 -10.90 2.62 13.79
N SER A 495 -9.81 3.10 14.39
CA SER A 495 -8.77 3.86 13.69
C SER A 495 -7.93 3.05 12.69
N GLU A 496 -8.00 1.72 12.73
CA GLU A 496 -7.18 0.82 11.89
C GLU A 496 -7.96 0.24 10.69
N ARG A 497 -9.27 0.48 10.64
CA ARG A 497 -10.17 0.02 9.57
C ARG A 497 -9.92 0.77 8.26
N LEU A 498 -9.99 0.05 7.14
CA LEU A 498 -9.68 0.58 5.81
C LEU A 498 -10.43 1.87 5.46
N TYR A 499 -11.70 1.97 5.86
CA TYR A 499 -12.57 3.09 5.53
C TYR A 499 -13.35 3.60 6.73
N ASN A 500 -12.76 3.54 7.93
CA ASN A 500 -13.37 4.20 9.10
C ASN A 500 -12.84 5.62 9.29
N ASP A 501 -11.56 5.85 9.02
CA ASP A 501 -10.96 7.19 9.06
C ASP A 501 -11.36 7.99 7.83
N THR A 502 -12.25 8.95 8.06
CA THR A 502 -12.81 9.75 6.99
C THR A 502 -11.94 10.92 6.62
N THR A 503 -11.02 11.25 7.51
CA THR A 503 -10.02 12.28 7.33
C THR A 503 -8.78 11.65 6.71
N ILE A 504 -8.37 12.16 5.56
CA ILE A 504 -7.13 11.77 4.90
C ILE A 504 -5.97 12.47 5.60
N ALA A 505 -6.09 13.80 5.76
CA ALA A 505 -5.09 14.65 6.41
C ALA A 505 -5.77 15.83 7.10
N TYR A 506 -5.19 16.26 8.22
CA TYR A 506 -5.62 17.39 9.02
C TYR A 506 -4.43 18.13 9.64
N TRP A 507 -4.17 19.34 9.16
CA TRP A 507 -3.13 20.21 9.67
C TRP A 507 -3.74 21.34 10.50
N LYS A 508 -3.40 21.37 11.79
CA LYS A 508 -3.89 22.40 12.73
C LYS A 508 -3.02 23.64 12.79
N PHE A 509 -1.77 23.58 12.32
CA PHE A 509 -0.83 24.69 12.39
C PHE A 509 -0.55 25.19 13.82
N ASN A 510 -0.41 24.27 14.78
CA ASN A 510 -0.23 24.55 16.20
C ASN A 510 1.23 24.46 16.70
N GLU A 511 2.17 24.20 15.78
CA GLU A 511 3.58 23.94 16.08
C GLU A 511 4.32 25.18 16.57
N ASN A 512 3.84 26.38 16.23
CA ASN A 512 4.33 27.72 16.63
C ASN A 512 5.78 28.08 16.26
N THR A 513 6.59 27.11 15.85
CA THR A 513 7.98 27.26 15.39
C THR A 513 8.30 26.16 14.38
N GLY A 514 9.45 26.26 13.72
CA GLY A 514 9.94 25.24 12.78
C GLY A 514 9.41 25.39 11.36
N GLN A 515 9.79 24.41 10.53
CA GLN A 515 9.57 24.37 9.07
C GLN A 515 8.59 23.28 8.64
N LEU A 516 8.07 22.50 9.58
CA LEU A 516 7.13 21.41 9.32
C LEU A 516 5.79 21.71 9.98
N SER A 517 4.71 21.37 9.29
CA SER A 517 3.37 21.28 9.88
C SER A 517 2.92 19.83 9.81
N GLN A 518 2.73 19.23 10.97
CA GLN A 518 2.46 17.82 11.08
C GLN A 518 1.01 17.54 10.71
N ASN A 519 0.79 16.45 9.99
CA ASN A 519 -0.54 15.89 9.87
C ASN A 519 -0.97 15.34 11.24
N THR A 520 -1.86 16.06 11.91
CA THR A 520 -2.26 15.75 13.29
C THR A 520 -3.27 14.61 13.39
N SER A 521 -3.94 14.25 12.29
CA SER A 521 -4.89 13.13 12.25
C SER A 521 -5.22 12.69 10.83
N GLY A 522 -5.64 11.45 10.69
CA GLY A 522 -6.15 10.90 9.44
C GLY A 522 -5.23 9.80 8.90
N SER A 523 -5.64 9.20 7.79
CA SER A 523 -5.04 7.96 7.31
C SER A 523 -3.76 8.12 6.47
N SER A 524 -3.23 9.34 6.32
CA SER A 524 -1.99 9.64 5.57
C SER A 524 -0.87 10.10 6.50
N SER A 525 0.38 9.94 6.06
CA SER A 525 1.57 10.52 6.71
C SER A 525 1.96 11.87 6.10
N ALA A 526 0.99 12.57 5.53
CA ALA A 526 1.20 13.72 4.65
C ALA A 526 1.61 15.00 5.42
N ASP A 527 2.84 15.08 5.92
CA ASP A 527 3.34 16.32 6.55
C ASP A 527 3.60 17.41 5.51
N LEU A 528 3.45 18.67 5.93
CA LEU A 528 3.76 19.83 5.10
C LEU A 528 5.07 20.48 5.53
N GLN A 529 5.73 21.15 4.60
CA GLN A 529 6.88 22.02 4.88
C GLN A 529 6.59 23.43 4.43
N PHE A 530 7.19 24.38 5.13
CA PHE A 530 7.14 25.79 4.79
C PHE A 530 8.14 26.13 3.68
N GLY A 531 7.66 26.91 2.74
CA GLY A 531 8.50 27.39 1.65
C GLY A 531 9.10 26.28 0.79
N SER A 532 10.29 26.54 0.28
CA SER A 532 10.94 25.71 -0.74
C SER A 532 11.99 24.75 -0.18
N THR A 533 12.57 25.05 0.99
CA THR A 533 13.67 24.29 1.60
C THR A 533 13.38 23.91 3.05
N THR A 534 14.06 22.90 3.59
CA THR A 534 13.86 22.42 4.97
C THR A 534 14.43 23.38 6.02
N SER A 535 15.02 24.50 5.57
CA SER A 535 15.52 25.60 6.39
C SER A 535 14.72 26.86 6.08
N ALA A 536 14.77 27.84 7.00
CA ALA A 536 14.00 29.05 6.83
C ALA A 536 14.34 29.79 5.52
N ASP A 537 13.34 30.08 4.72
CA ASP A 537 13.50 30.75 3.44
C ASP A 537 12.46 31.86 3.21
N SER A 538 12.57 32.54 2.05
CA SER A 538 11.73 33.71 1.76
C SER A 538 10.31 33.39 1.31
N TYR A 539 10.00 32.10 1.10
CA TYR A 539 8.71 31.53 0.75
C TYR A 539 7.96 31.01 1.99
N ASP A 540 8.58 31.06 3.17
CA ASP A 540 7.96 30.60 4.41
C ASP A 540 6.80 31.50 4.86
N PRO A 541 5.66 30.92 5.27
CA PRO A 541 4.70 31.64 6.08
C PRO A 541 5.26 31.94 7.46
N THR A 542 4.72 32.97 8.09
CA THR A 542 5.06 33.28 9.49
C THR A 542 4.04 32.65 10.42
N TRP A 543 4.50 31.99 11.47
CA TRP A 543 3.65 31.60 12.60
C TRP A 543 3.01 32.83 13.25
N THR A 544 1.73 32.75 13.59
CA THR A 544 0.99 33.82 14.27
C THR A 544 -0.09 33.23 15.17
N THR A 545 -0.73 34.03 16.02
CA THR A 545 -1.90 33.62 16.79
C THR A 545 -3.07 33.31 15.84
N GLY A 546 -3.58 32.08 15.93
CA GLY A 546 -4.72 31.55 15.17
C GLY A 546 -6.06 31.76 15.86
N LEU A 547 -7.08 31.04 15.43
CA LEU A 547 -8.39 31.01 16.07
C LEU A 547 -8.36 30.13 17.32
N TYR A 548 -7.74 28.94 17.21
CA TYR A 548 -7.73 27.96 18.29
C TYR A 548 -6.39 27.87 19.02
N ASN A 549 -5.27 28.21 18.37
CA ASN A 549 -3.97 28.45 19.03
C ASN A 549 -3.05 29.28 18.11
N TYR A 550 -2.38 28.61 17.19
CA TYR A 550 -1.50 29.22 16.20
C TYR A 550 -2.09 29.04 14.80
N ALA A 551 -1.55 29.77 13.84
CA ALA A 551 -1.93 29.74 12.45
C ALA A 551 -0.72 30.12 11.60
N ILE A 552 -0.78 29.76 10.32
CA ILE A 552 0.17 30.29 9.34
C ILE A 552 -0.36 31.61 8.78
N LYS A 553 0.54 32.56 8.57
CA LYS A 553 0.21 33.86 7.98
C LYS A 553 0.96 34.07 6.68
N GLY A 554 0.20 34.28 5.62
CA GLY A 554 0.73 34.71 4.32
C GLY A 554 1.14 36.19 4.33
N LYS A 555 1.64 36.68 3.21
CA LYS A 555 2.04 38.10 3.05
C LYS A 555 1.09 38.85 2.14
N LYS A 556 1.16 40.18 2.25
CA LYS A 556 0.32 41.12 1.52
C LYS A 556 0.22 40.77 0.04
N TYR A 557 -0.99 40.73 -0.48
CA TYR A 557 -1.23 40.59 -1.89
C TYR A 557 -0.62 41.78 -2.66
N THR A 558 0.42 41.53 -3.47
CA THR A 558 0.94 42.47 -4.47
C THR A 558 1.36 41.70 -5.73
N VAL A 559 1.16 42.30 -6.91
CA VAL A 559 1.72 41.78 -8.16
C VAL A 559 3.23 41.62 -7.97
N SER A 560 3.79 40.48 -8.41
CA SER A 560 5.20 40.10 -8.18
C SER A 560 5.59 39.80 -6.73
N ASN A 561 4.64 39.63 -5.80
CA ASN A 561 5.00 39.16 -4.46
C ASN A 561 5.54 37.71 -4.49
N LYS A 562 6.46 37.42 -3.57
CA LYS A 562 6.94 36.06 -3.36
C LYS A 562 5.80 35.17 -2.90
N ALA A 563 5.73 33.97 -3.47
CA ALA A 563 4.80 32.94 -3.04
C ALA A 563 5.06 32.59 -1.57
N ILE A 564 4.03 32.61 -0.72
CA ILE A 564 4.15 32.18 0.68
C ILE A 564 3.22 31.00 0.88
N TYR A 565 3.76 29.84 1.26
CA TYR A 565 2.99 28.61 1.29
C TYR A 565 3.56 27.55 2.24
N ALA A 566 2.69 26.64 2.67
CA ALA A 566 3.08 25.31 3.09
C ALA A 566 2.83 24.33 1.92
N LYS A 567 3.74 23.37 1.68
CA LYS A 567 3.64 22.41 0.56
C LYS A 567 3.89 20.97 0.99
N ASP A 568 3.57 20.02 0.12
CA ASP A 568 3.93 18.61 0.28
C ASP A 568 5.45 18.36 0.33
N THR A 569 5.85 17.28 1.02
CA THR A 569 7.25 17.00 1.39
C THR A 569 7.61 15.54 1.25
N GLY A 570 8.09 15.13 0.07
CA GLY A 570 8.50 13.74 -0.13
C GLY A 570 7.38 12.73 0.16
N TRP A 571 6.12 13.12 -0.10
CA TRP A 571 4.98 12.25 0.13
C TRP A 571 5.12 10.93 -0.63
N THR A 572 4.73 9.85 0.03
CA THR A 572 4.68 8.53 -0.59
C THR A 572 3.67 8.52 -1.74
N LEU A 573 3.82 7.61 -2.72
CA LEU A 573 2.82 7.47 -3.79
C LEU A 573 1.41 7.27 -3.22
N ARG A 574 1.30 6.46 -2.16
CA ARG A 574 0.04 6.23 -1.44
C ARG A 574 -0.57 7.52 -0.88
N ASP A 575 0.23 8.38 -0.25
CA ASP A 575 -0.27 9.65 0.27
C ASP A 575 -0.72 10.57 -0.89
N LYS A 576 0.03 10.57 -2.00
CA LYS A 576 -0.34 11.32 -3.20
C LYS A 576 -1.69 10.86 -3.79
N GLU A 577 -1.91 9.56 -3.88
CA GLU A 577 -3.17 8.99 -4.38
C GLU A 577 -4.33 9.30 -3.44
N LYS A 578 -4.15 9.07 -2.14
CA LYS A 578 -5.18 9.36 -1.12
C LYS A 578 -5.61 10.82 -1.11
N MET A 579 -4.69 11.75 -1.36
CA MET A 579 -4.97 13.18 -1.40
C MET A 579 -5.83 13.61 -2.60
N SER A 580 -6.09 12.71 -3.56
CA SER A 580 -7.14 12.85 -4.57
C SER A 580 -8.28 11.87 -4.28
N PRO A 581 -9.25 12.21 -3.42
CA PRO A 581 -10.37 11.32 -3.15
C PRO A 581 -11.24 11.14 -4.42
N GLY A 582 -11.48 9.87 -4.77
CA GLY A 582 -12.18 9.50 -6.00
C GLY A 582 -13.70 9.61 -5.95
N ASN A 583 -14.34 9.59 -4.78
CA ASN A 583 -15.80 9.61 -4.62
C ASN A 583 -16.26 10.88 -3.90
N SER A 584 -17.22 10.79 -2.97
CA SER A 584 -17.57 11.90 -2.09
C SER A 584 -16.34 12.41 -1.34
N TYR A 585 -16.22 13.72 -1.15
CA TYR A 585 -15.10 14.31 -0.42
C TYR A 585 -15.47 15.62 0.25
N SER A 586 -14.60 16.06 1.14
CA SER A 586 -14.63 17.41 1.69
C SER A 586 -13.24 17.97 1.85
N ILE A 587 -13.10 19.23 1.45
CA ILE A 587 -11.88 20.01 1.54
C ILE A 587 -12.26 21.26 2.33
N GLU A 588 -11.73 21.40 3.53
CA GLU A 588 -12.13 22.41 4.50
C GLU A 588 -10.93 23.23 4.97
N THR A 589 -11.14 24.52 5.20
CA THR A 589 -10.12 25.42 5.76
C THR A 589 -10.75 26.54 6.59
N ILE A 590 -10.03 27.03 7.61
CA ILE A 590 -10.40 28.22 8.38
C ILE A 590 -9.44 29.36 8.03
N VAL A 591 -9.99 30.53 7.68
CA VAL A 591 -9.20 31.65 7.16
C VAL A 591 -9.58 32.98 7.79
N ASN A 592 -8.59 33.87 7.92
CA ASN A 592 -8.77 35.26 8.33
C ASN A 592 -8.07 36.18 7.32
N PRO A 593 -8.80 36.67 6.29
CA PRO A 593 -8.22 37.56 5.28
C PRO A 593 -7.75 38.87 5.93
N THR A 594 -6.54 39.31 5.66
CA THR A 594 -6.00 40.59 6.14
C THR A 594 -6.30 41.71 5.13
N SER A 595 -6.18 41.42 3.84
CA SER A 595 -6.62 42.35 2.80
C SER A 595 -7.16 41.63 1.58
N TYR A 596 -7.77 42.40 0.70
CA TYR A 596 -8.25 42.00 -0.61
C TYR A 596 -7.80 43.05 -1.63
N ALA A 597 -7.73 42.70 -2.91
CA ALA A 597 -7.50 43.67 -3.97
C ALA A 597 -8.51 44.84 -3.86
N THR A 598 -8.00 46.07 -3.92
CA THR A 598 -8.77 47.32 -3.72
C THR A 598 -9.46 47.81 -5.00
N SER A 599 -9.19 47.17 -6.12
CA SER A 599 -9.89 47.35 -7.39
C SER A 599 -10.25 45.98 -7.94
N GLY A 600 -11.36 45.89 -8.67
CA GLY A 600 -11.77 44.70 -9.41
C GLY A 600 -10.81 44.42 -10.57
N THR A 601 -9.59 43.98 -10.26
CA THR A 601 -8.64 43.48 -11.25
C THR A 601 -8.88 41.99 -11.42
N TRP A 602 -9.74 41.64 -12.39
CA TRP A 602 -9.93 40.33 -13.04
C TRP A 602 -9.73 39.07 -12.16
N ASN A 603 -10.85 38.41 -11.88
CA ASN A 603 -11.13 37.09 -11.27
C ASN A 603 -10.22 35.88 -11.60
N ASN A 604 -9.32 35.99 -12.56
CA ASN A 604 -8.44 34.93 -13.07
C ASN A 604 -6.97 35.37 -13.20
N VAL A 605 -6.67 36.66 -13.01
CA VAL A 605 -5.28 37.16 -13.05
C VAL A 605 -4.64 36.99 -11.69
N ASN A 606 -5.38 37.21 -10.60
CA ASN A 606 -4.82 37.20 -9.26
C ASN A 606 -5.76 36.70 -8.13
N PRO A 607 -6.40 35.53 -8.25
CA PRO A 607 -7.08 34.93 -7.09
C PRO A 607 -6.10 34.64 -5.95
N MET A 608 -6.59 34.64 -4.71
CA MET A 608 -5.81 34.21 -3.55
C MET A 608 -6.04 32.71 -3.31
N GLY A 609 -4.99 31.90 -3.51
CA GLY A 609 -5.06 30.45 -3.30
C GLY A 609 -5.14 30.09 -1.82
N LEU A 610 -6.16 29.33 -1.43
CA LEU A 610 -6.32 28.81 -0.06
C LEU A 610 -5.69 27.43 0.06
N VAL A 611 -6.19 26.49 -0.76
CA VAL A 611 -5.72 25.09 -0.80
C VAL A 611 -5.72 24.64 -2.25
N LYS A 612 -4.64 24.00 -2.70
CA LYS A 612 -4.52 23.47 -4.07
C LYS A 612 -3.81 22.13 -4.06
N TYR A 613 -4.26 21.23 -4.93
CA TYR A 613 -3.59 19.98 -5.21
C TYR A 613 -3.56 19.71 -6.72
N LYS A 614 -2.37 19.46 -7.26
CA LYS A 614 -2.14 19.25 -8.70
C LYS A 614 -1.09 18.18 -8.94
N ASP A 615 -1.28 17.37 -9.96
CA ASP A 615 -0.23 16.58 -10.60
C ASP A 615 0.31 17.33 -11.82
N SER A 616 1.62 17.59 -11.83
CA SER A 616 2.33 18.32 -12.87
C SER A 616 3.11 17.40 -13.82
N ALA A 617 3.00 16.07 -13.67
CA ALA A 617 3.52 15.13 -14.65
C ALA A 617 2.84 15.33 -16.02
N THR A 618 3.43 14.79 -17.07
CA THR A 618 2.82 14.82 -18.41
C THR A 618 1.46 14.12 -18.37
N GLY A 619 0.39 14.82 -18.75
CA GLY A 619 -0.99 14.31 -18.63
C GLY A 619 -1.60 14.46 -17.22
N GLY A 620 -0.85 15.03 -16.27
CA GLY A 620 -1.31 15.36 -14.93
C GLY A 620 -2.37 16.46 -14.94
N LYS A 621 -3.18 16.47 -13.88
CA LYS A 621 -4.37 17.31 -13.73
C LYS A 621 -4.35 18.08 -12.41
N THR A 622 -5.16 19.13 -12.31
CA THR A 622 -5.45 19.81 -11.06
C THR A 622 -6.63 19.13 -10.39
N MET A 623 -6.36 18.38 -9.32
CA MET A 623 -7.39 17.65 -8.59
C MET A 623 -8.36 18.61 -7.90
N TYR A 624 -7.86 19.62 -7.20
CA TYR A 624 -8.70 20.69 -6.65
C TYR A 624 -7.91 21.97 -6.38
N ASN A 625 -8.62 23.08 -6.38
CA ASN A 625 -8.11 24.40 -6.04
C ASN A 625 -9.24 25.25 -5.44
N ILE A 626 -9.12 25.61 -4.17
CA ILE A 626 -10.03 26.52 -3.48
C ILE A 626 -9.37 27.89 -3.38
N GLN A 627 -10.11 28.91 -3.80
CA GLN A 627 -9.61 30.28 -3.88
C GLN A 627 -10.63 31.27 -3.33
N THR A 628 -10.17 32.43 -2.90
CA THR A 628 -11.01 33.61 -2.68
C THR A 628 -10.48 34.81 -3.43
N PHE A 629 -11.37 35.71 -3.86
CA PHE A 629 -11.00 36.89 -4.63
C PHE A 629 -12.09 37.95 -4.54
N THR A 630 -11.75 39.17 -4.97
CA THR A 630 -12.69 40.27 -5.16
C THR A 630 -13.03 40.37 -6.65
N ASP A 631 -14.32 40.43 -6.99
CA ASP A 631 -14.74 40.61 -8.37
C ASP A 631 -14.86 42.09 -8.79
N ASN A 632 -15.41 42.34 -9.97
CA ASN A 632 -15.56 43.70 -10.52
C ASN A 632 -16.58 44.55 -9.75
N ASP A 633 -17.54 43.91 -9.08
CA ASP A 633 -18.56 44.56 -8.24
C ASP A 633 -18.07 44.73 -6.80
N LEU A 634 -16.79 44.43 -6.54
CA LEU A 634 -16.15 44.41 -5.23
C LEU A 634 -16.75 43.38 -4.26
N HIS A 635 -17.45 42.38 -4.77
CA HIS A 635 -17.94 41.25 -4.00
C HIS A 635 -16.79 40.27 -3.77
N ARG A 636 -16.69 39.78 -2.53
CA ARG A 636 -15.70 38.77 -2.14
C ARG A 636 -16.30 37.39 -2.36
N LYS A 637 -15.72 36.65 -3.29
CA LYS A 637 -16.22 35.36 -3.78
C LYS A 637 -15.30 34.22 -3.36
N VAL A 638 -15.84 33.00 -3.41
CA VAL A 638 -15.10 31.76 -3.24
C VAL A 638 -15.22 30.95 -4.52
N ARG A 639 -14.11 30.37 -4.98
CA ARG A 639 -14.07 29.51 -6.16
C ARG A 639 -13.56 28.14 -5.80
N PHE A 640 -14.17 27.13 -6.39
CA PHE A 640 -13.62 25.79 -6.50
C PHE A 640 -13.35 25.46 -7.96
N TYR A 641 -12.18 24.92 -8.23
CA TYR A 641 -11.82 24.36 -9.52
C TYR A 641 -11.27 22.94 -9.33
N GLY A 642 -11.74 21.98 -10.13
CA GLY A 642 -11.21 20.60 -10.12
C GLY A 642 -11.46 19.90 -11.44
N GLU A 643 -10.46 19.17 -11.93
CA GLU A 643 -10.54 18.38 -13.16
C GLU A 643 -11.03 16.95 -12.87
N HIS A 644 -11.69 16.33 -13.85
CA HIS A 644 -12.31 15.01 -13.77
C HIS A 644 -11.57 13.97 -14.63
N ALA A 645 -11.81 12.69 -14.34
CA ALA A 645 -11.15 11.58 -15.05
C ALA A 645 -11.40 11.62 -16.57
N ASP A 646 -12.62 11.98 -16.98
CA ASP A 646 -13.05 12.09 -18.38
C ASP A 646 -12.53 13.34 -19.14
N GLY A 647 -11.69 14.15 -18.49
CA GLY A 647 -11.12 15.37 -19.09
C GLY A 647 -12.04 16.60 -18.99
N THR A 648 -13.24 16.46 -18.42
CA THR A 648 -14.06 17.62 -18.05
C THR A 648 -13.57 18.25 -16.74
N TYR A 649 -14.15 19.39 -16.34
CA TYR A 649 -13.80 20.07 -15.09
C TYR A 649 -15.04 20.72 -14.47
N THR A 650 -14.99 20.91 -13.15
CA THR A 650 -15.91 21.77 -12.41
C THR A 650 -15.20 23.07 -12.08
N ASP A 651 -15.80 24.19 -12.49
CA ASP A 651 -15.38 25.53 -12.12
C ASP A 651 -16.58 26.28 -11.54
N TYR A 652 -16.64 26.37 -10.22
CA TYR A 652 -17.77 26.94 -9.50
C TYR A 652 -17.35 28.15 -8.68
N ILE A 653 -18.02 29.28 -8.93
CA ILE A 653 -17.81 30.54 -8.22
C ILE A 653 -19.07 30.83 -7.42
N PHE A 654 -18.93 30.85 -6.09
CA PHE A 654 -19.99 31.20 -5.16
C PHE A 654 -19.82 32.64 -4.64
N ASP A 655 -20.93 33.39 -4.66
CA ASP A 655 -21.01 34.75 -4.12
C ASP A 655 -21.70 34.73 -2.75
N PRO A 656 -20.95 34.60 -1.65
CA PRO A 656 -21.52 34.59 -0.31
C PRO A 656 -22.18 35.93 0.04
N GLN A 657 -21.70 37.04 -0.54
CA GLN A 657 -22.24 38.37 -0.28
C GLN A 657 -23.64 38.52 -0.88
N ALA A 658 -23.84 38.05 -2.12
CA ALA A 658 -25.18 37.97 -2.73
C ALA A 658 -26.11 37.04 -1.93
N ALA A 659 -25.56 36.02 -1.27
CA ALA A 659 -26.30 35.12 -0.38
C ALA A 659 -26.53 35.70 1.03
N GLY A 660 -26.09 36.93 1.33
CA GLY A 660 -26.33 37.63 2.59
C GLY A 660 -25.18 37.57 3.62
N LEU A 661 -23.99 37.13 3.21
CA LEU A 661 -22.79 37.08 4.07
C LEU A 661 -21.58 37.71 3.38
N THR A 662 -21.17 38.89 3.86
CA THR A 662 -19.92 39.52 3.42
C THR A 662 -18.72 38.93 4.15
N ILE A 663 -17.71 38.46 3.39
CA ILE A 663 -16.41 38.09 3.94
C ILE A 663 -15.69 39.40 4.31
N ASN A 664 -15.34 39.63 5.57
CA ASN A 664 -14.68 40.84 6.06
C ASN A 664 -13.21 40.58 6.39
N THR A 665 -12.36 41.57 6.15
CA THR A 665 -10.96 41.50 6.60
C THR A 665 -10.88 41.49 8.11
N GLY A 666 -9.96 40.72 8.70
CA GLY A 666 -9.78 40.59 10.14
C GLY A 666 -10.77 39.64 10.83
N THR A 667 -11.74 39.09 10.09
CA THR A 667 -12.75 38.17 10.63
C THR A 667 -12.43 36.73 10.19
N TRP A 668 -12.62 35.77 11.10
CA TRP A 668 -12.45 34.34 10.81
C TRP A 668 -13.65 33.75 10.07
N TYR A 669 -13.37 33.02 9.01
CA TYR A 669 -14.35 32.30 8.21
C TYR A 669 -13.94 30.84 8.04
N TYR A 670 -14.91 29.95 8.17
CA TYR A 670 -14.79 28.59 7.66
C TYR A 670 -15.22 28.59 6.19
N ILE A 671 -14.40 27.98 5.34
CA ILE A 671 -14.66 27.79 3.91
C ILE A 671 -14.49 26.31 3.59
N ALA A 672 -15.46 25.73 2.88
CA ALA A 672 -15.35 24.34 2.47
C ALA A 672 -15.97 24.07 1.10
N ALA A 673 -15.40 23.09 0.43
CA ALA A 673 -15.96 22.42 -0.74
C ALA A 673 -16.37 21.00 -0.33
N ILE A 674 -17.67 20.70 -0.44
CA ILE A 674 -18.24 19.39 -0.09
C ILE A 674 -18.82 18.78 -1.36
N TYR A 675 -18.26 17.66 -1.82
CA TYR A 675 -18.78 16.92 -2.96
C TYR A 675 -19.47 15.65 -2.47
N THR A 676 -20.74 15.50 -2.84
CA THR A 676 -21.52 14.27 -2.61
C THR A 676 -21.71 13.56 -3.94
N ASP A 677 -21.10 12.38 -4.07
CA ASP A 677 -21.20 11.55 -5.27
C ASP A 677 -22.55 10.82 -5.34
N ASN A 678 -23.16 10.81 -6.53
CA ASN A 678 -24.34 10.03 -6.86
C ASN A 678 -24.08 9.20 -8.14
N ASP A 679 -23.11 8.29 -8.06
CA ASP A 679 -22.73 7.35 -9.12
C ASP A 679 -21.96 7.99 -10.28
N GLY A 680 -20.92 8.76 -9.95
CA GLY A 680 -20.03 9.40 -10.92
C GLY A 680 -20.48 10.81 -11.32
N THR A 681 -21.73 11.17 -11.05
CA THR A 681 -22.24 12.54 -11.11
C THR A 681 -22.77 12.94 -9.74
N GLY A 682 -22.45 14.13 -9.27
CA GLY A 682 -22.77 14.53 -7.89
C GLY A 682 -23.00 16.01 -7.75
N THR A 683 -23.14 16.45 -6.50
CA THR A 683 -23.33 17.86 -6.15
C THR A 683 -22.13 18.35 -5.38
N LEU A 684 -21.53 19.45 -5.86
CA LEU A 684 -20.52 20.20 -5.15
C LEU A 684 -21.19 21.39 -4.46
N GLU A 685 -21.05 21.48 -3.14
CA GLU A 685 -21.49 22.60 -2.30
C GLU A 685 -20.26 23.42 -1.85
N LEU A 686 -20.30 24.73 -2.04
CA LEU A 686 -19.38 25.67 -1.39
C LEU A 686 -20.07 26.35 -0.23
N ILE A 687 -19.39 26.34 0.92
CA ILE A 687 -19.94 26.84 2.19
C ILE A 687 -19.01 27.92 2.72
N VAL A 688 -19.61 29.01 3.18
CA VAL A 688 -18.91 30.09 3.89
C VAL A 688 -19.64 30.35 5.20
N ARG A 689 -18.92 30.23 6.33
CA ARG A 689 -19.46 30.50 7.66
C ARG A 689 -18.61 31.53 8.38
N ASN A 690 -19.25 32.58 8.89
CA ASN A 690 -18.62 33.51 9.81
C ASN A 690 -18.45 32.81 11.18
N MET A 691 -17.22 32.67 11.64
CA MET A 691 -16.92 31.92 12.86
C MET A 691 -17.32 32.66 14.15
N SER A 692 -17.44 33.99 14.11
CA SER A 692 -17.84 34.77 15.29
C SER A 692 -19.35 34.85 15.47
N THR A 693 -20.11 35.00 14.37
CA THR A 693 -21.58 35.11 14.43
C THR A 693 -22.28 33.77 14.24
N GLY A 694 -21.58 32.78 13.69
CA GLY A 694 -22.16 31.49 13.28
C GLY A 694 -23.02 31.54 12.02
N SER A 695 -23.21 32.72 11.41
CA SER A 695 -23.95 32.90 10.16
C SER A 695 -23.28 32.10 9.04
N MET A 696 -24.06 31.34 8.29
CA MET A 696 -23.58 30.45 7.23
C MET A 696 -24.43 30.61 5.99
N VAL A 697 -23.77 30.63 4.84
CA VAL A 697 -24.39 30.61 3.50
C VAL A 697 -23.69 29.54 2.67
N SER A 698 -24.43 28.95 1.74
CA SER A 698 -23.86 28.00 0.78
C SER A 698 -24.51 28.12 -0.59
N GLY A 699 -23.81 27.61 -1.60
CA GLY A 699 -24.29 27.46 -2.96
C GLY A 699 -23.80 26.14 -3.54
N SER A 700 -24.56 25.57 -4.47
CA SER A 700 -24.25 24.27 -5.06
C SER A 700 -24.25 24.28 -6.58
N THR A 701 -23.46 23.39 -7.18
CA THR A 701 -23.48 23.08 -8.61
C THR A 701 -23.41 21.57 -8.84
N THR A 702 -23.74 21.13 -10.04
CA THR A 702 -23.39 19.78 -10.49
C THR A 702 -21.87 19.65 -10.64
N SER A 703 -21.34 18.47 -10.30
CA SER A 703 -19.93 18.15 -10.38
C SER A 703 -19.75 16.64 -10.59
N LYS A 704 -18.50 16.20 -10.73
CA LYS A 704 -18.11 14.80 -10.88
C LYS A 704 -16.95 14.47 -9.96
N ARG A 705 -16.63 13.18 -9.88
CA ARG A 705 -15.43 12.66 -9.23
C ARG A 705 -14.17 13.36 -9.72
N LEU A 706 -13.24 13.68 -8.81
CA LEU A 706 -11.97 14.31 -9.18
C LEU A 706 -11.15 13.37 -10.07
N ALA A 707 -10.19 13.90 -10.81
CA ALA A 707 -9.22 13.11 -11.55
C ALA A 707 -8.21 12.42 -10.63
N GLY A 708 -7.70 11.25 -11.05
CA GLY A 708 -6.64 10.56 -10.34
C GLY A 708 -5.31 11.25 -10.58
N VAL A 709 -4.31 10.90 -9.79
CA VAL A 709 -2.92 11.20 -10.14
C VAL A 709 -2.45 10.27 -11.24
N THR A 710 -1.42 10.66 -11.99
CA THR A 710 -0.77 9.77 -12.98
C THR A 710 0.02 8.65 -12.29
N THR A 711 0.44 7.64 -13.05
CA THR A 711 1.19 6.48 -12.51
C THR A 711 2.58 6.85 -11.96
N THR A 712 3.15 7.96 -12.41
CA THR A 712 4.44 8.50 -11.93
C THR A 712 4.28 9.97 -11.54
N PRO A 713 3.49 10.25 -10.49
CA PRO A 713 2.93 11.57 -10.30
C PRO A 713 3.93 12.56 -9.72
N SER A 714 3.96 13.74 -10.34
CA SER A 714 4.75 14.90 -9.90
C SER A 714 3.81 15.88 -9.21
N THR A 715 3.41 15.54 -8.00
CA THR A 715 2.38 16.26 -7.27
C THR A 715 2.88 17.54 -6.65
N THR A 716 1.96 18.47 -6.43
CA THR A 716 2.17 19.67 -5.62
C THR A 716 0.89 19.96 -4.87
N PHE A 717 0.96 19.86 -3.54
CA PHE A 717 -0.06 20.36 -2.63
C PHE A 717 0.40 21.71 -2.07
N LEU A 718 -0.47 22.72 -2.05
CA LEU A 718 -0.17 24.04 -1.51
C LEU A 718 -1.28 24.51 -0.58
N VAL A 719 -0.88 25.07 0.55
CA VAL A 719 -1.73 25.87 1.43
C VAL A 719 -1.22 27.31 1.41
N GLY A 720 -2.11 28.26 1.14
CA GLY A 720 -1.82 29.70 1.17
C GLY A 720 -1.28 30.31 -0.13
N SER A 721 -1.15 29.54 -1.21
CA SER A 721 -0.78 30.07 -2.53
C SER A 721 -1.35 29.23 -3.67
N GLU A 722 -1.59 29.86 -4.84
CA GLU A 722 -1.92 29.12 -6.07
C GLU A 722 -0.68 28.54 -6.77
N TYR A 723 0.47 29.19 -6.61
CA TYR A 723 1.71 28.80 -7.28
C TYR A 723 2.87 28.82 -6.30
N THR A 724 3.90 28.02 -6.60
CA THR A 724 5.19 28.05 -5.91
C THR A 724 6.09 29.19 -6.42
N THR A 725 5.79 29.74 -7.58
CA THR A 725 6.52 30.83 -8.22
C THR A 725 5.69 32.11 -8.27
N SER A 726 6.35 33.25 -8.05
CA SER A 726 5.73 34.56 -7.76
C SER A 726 4.87 35.12 -8.89
N SER A 727 3.55 35.15 -8.71
CA SER A 727 2.60 35.87 -9.59
C SER A 727 1.51 36.64 -8.83
N GLY A 728 1.70 36.91 -7.53
CA GLY A 728 0.76 37.69 -6.72
C GLY A 728 -0.50 36.93 -6.27
N ARG A 729 -0.49 35.59 -6.29
CA ARG A 729 -1.65 34.72 -6.00
C ARG A 729 -1.62 34.04 -4.63
N CYS A 730 -0.96 34.69 -3.69
CA CYS A 730 -0.84 34.24 -2.31
C CYS A 730 -2.06 34.71 -1.52
N PHE A 731 -2.43 33.93 -0.52
CA PHE A 731 -3.41 34.36 0.45
C PHE A 731 -2.81 35.40 1.39
N ASP A 732 -3.40 36.60 1.39
CA ASP A 732 -3.04 37.65 2.33
C ASP A 732 -3.92 37.55 3.58
N GLY A 733 -3.49 36.74 4.53
CA GLY A 733 -4.23 36.51 5.76
C GLY A 733 -3.63 35.39 6.59
N LYS A 734 -4.43 34.94 7.56
CA LYS A 734 -4.10 33.76 8.38
C LYS A 734 -4.89 32.55 7.87
N ILE A 735 -4.24 31.41 7.78
CA ILE A 735 -4.88 30.12 7.54
C ILE A 735 -4.65 29.27 8.78
N ASP A 736 -5.73 28.69 9.25
CA ASP A 736 -5.80 27.80 10.39
C ASP A 736 -6.59 26.57 9.93
N GLU A 737 -6.38 25.42 10.58
CA GLU A 737 -7.14 24.19 10.38
C GLU A 737 -7.45 23.83 8.91
N VAL A 738 -6.57 23.07 8.24
CA VAL A 738 -6.84 22.54 6.88
C VAL A 738 -7.09 21.05 6.94
N ARG A 739 -8.23 20.60 6.40
CA ARG A 739 -8.62 19.19 6.43
C ARG A 739 -9.10 18.69 5.08
N ILE A 740 -8.58 17.53 4.68
CA ILE A 740 -9.04 16.77 3.51
C ILE A 740 -9.67 15.48 4.00
N SER A 741 -10.84 15.15 3.47
CA SER A 741 -11.59 13.95 3.83
C SER A 741 -12.09 13.22 2.60
N ASN A 742 -12.06 11.89 2.62
CA ASN A 742 -12.57 11.01 1.56
C ASN A 742 -14.10 10.77 1.69
N ARG A 743 -14.82 11.72 2.28
CA ARG A 743 -16.29 11.74 2.32
C ARG A 743 -16.85 13.15 2.31
N ALA A 744 -18.12 13.27 1.95
CA ALA A 744 -18.93 14.45 2.22
C ALA A 744 -19.23 14.53 3.72
N LEU A 745 -18.59 15.45 4.45
CA LEU A 745 -18.81 15.58 5.89
C LEU A 745 -20.15 16.26 6.21
N SER A 746 -20.95 15.60 7.04
CA SER A 746 -22.18 16.18 7.58
C SER A 746 -21.87 17.30 8.56
N ASN A 747 -22.86 18.16 8.82
CA ASN A 747 -22.71 19.37 9.65
C ASN A 747 -22.05 19.13 11.01
N ALA A 748 -22.35 17.99 11.66
CA ALA A 748 -21.83 17.66 12.99
C ALA A 748 -20.32 17.37 13.02
N TYR A 749 -19.74 16.99 11.89
CA TYR A 749 -18.33 16.58 11.81
C TYR A 749 -17.43 17.61 11.12
N ARG A 750 -17.98 18.75 10.67
CA ARG A 750 -17.24 19.83 10.02
C ARG A 750 -16.29 20.53 10.98
N LEU A 751 -15.24 21.19 10.45
CA LEU A 751 -14.20 21.82 11.28
C LEU A 751 -14.78 22.82 12.30
N TYR A 752 -15.89 23.50 12.00
CA TYR A 752 -16.50 24.44 12.96
C TYR A 752 -17.34 23.80 14.07
N SER A 753 -17.58 22.48 14.01
CA SER A 753 -18.44 21.74 14.95
C SER A 753 -17.66 20.83 15.89
N ILE A 754 -16.40 20.52 15.58
CA ILE A 754 -15.55 19.67 16.42
C ILE A 754 -14.96 20.49 17.59
N SER A 755 -14.72 19.83 18.72
CA SER A 755 -13.97 20.43 19.83
C SER A 755 -12.50 20.58 19.43
N HIS A 756 -11.95 21.78 19.60
CA HIS A 756 -10.58 22.13 19.24
C HIS A 756 -9.62 22.08 20.42
#